data_AF-H1Q0C4-F1
#
_entry.id   AF-H1Q0C4-F1
#
_cell.length_a   1.000
_cell.length_b   1.000
_cell.length_c   1.000
_cell.angle_alpha   90.00
_cell.angle_beta   90.00
_cell.angle_gamma   90.00
#
_symmetry.space_group_name_H-M   'P 1'
#
loop_
_entity.id
_entity.type
_entity.pdbx_description
1 polymer ?
#
loop_
_entity_poly.entity_id
_entity_poly.type
_entity_poly.pdbx_seq_one_letter_code
_entity_poly.pdbx_strand_id
1 'polypeptide(L)'
;MNIMLELDTLLDYMYKMNYKIVASRTSGAILVVAIALTMISIAGCRDDEIVVRPEHNDTGGPIASKHTGLYVLNEGNMGSNKATLDYLDFSTGVYSRNIYPSRNPREAMELGDVGNDIKVYGGSLWIVVNQSNKVEVTDARTAVSRGRVEVPNCRYMAFKDGFAYVSSYVGRINSKSVLGAIYKIDTLSLRVVDRCIVGYQPEEICVVGNKLYVANSGGYNPMQGMAYDRRVSIIDLRTFKVNGEIDVAPNLFRLRTDKHGNVWVSSRGDYASTPSRLYKISNDRVESMFDIPVTDFDFLGDSLVYQNEKELGVIDIRTSRILTRQLAHMPAGESVQTPYGVIVDASNGNIYVMDATNYVSSGRLFCFDQQGAYKWSVRTGDIPGHACFAERKVDVPSVVPPASGSAYISAVDEYVPAPGQFINVLPAVDADDNVDSVLKKCTATLKGGFDGMISLGGFGGYITFHFDHPIRNISGEPDLLIKGNAMVGASEPGIVMVSKDENRNGLPDDQWFELKGSADTDSVGKVTFGYRITYTENPMRDIPWTDSRGVSGTVPRNEFHKQEYFPMWLHGQLTFEGTLLPRNGYRNSFWVLSAFRFGYVDNLPTDEGSSFDIDWAIDSHRNPVHLDQIDFVRVYNAQNQVCGWLGETSTEVRGAKDLHYLN
;
A
#
# COMPACT_ATOMS: atom_id res chain seq x y z
N MET A 1 -39.46 -17.31 21.29
CA MET A 1 -40.39 -18.27 21.90
C MET A 1 -40.20 -19.56 21.11
N ASN A 2 -39.31 -20.49 21.45
CA ASN A 2 -39.06 -21.12 22.75
C ASN A 2 -37.56 -21.41 22.97
N ILE A 3 -37.06 -20.96 24.13
CA ILE A 3 -36.07 -21.67 24.94
C ILE A 3 -36.88 -22.52 25.92
N MET A 4 -36.32 -23.61 26.43
CA MET A 4 -36.91 -24.66 27.29
C MET A 4 -37.53 -25.84 26.54
N LEU A 5 -36.67 -26.77 26.11
CA LEU A 5 -36.91 -28.21 26.25
C LEU A 5 -35.66 -29.00 25.83
N GLU A 6 -34.52 -28.74 26.49
CA GLU A 6 -33.37 -29.67 26.45
C GLU A 6 -32.40 -29.50 27.63
N LEU A 7 -32.88 -28.93 28.76
CA LEU A 7 -32.11 -28.76 30.00
C LEU A 7 -32.52 -29.74 31.13
N ASP A 8 -33.63 -30.47 30.97
CA ASP A 8 -34.12 -31.42 31.99
C ASP A 8 -33.55 -32.84 31.86
N THR A 9 -32.83 -33.16 30.78
CA THR A 9 -32.23 -34.50 30.58
C THR A 9 -30.76 -34.58 31.01
N LEU A 10 -30.05 -33.45 31.14
CA LEU A 10 -28.64 -33.44 31.56
C LEU A 10 -28.46 -33.36 33.09
N LEU A 11 -29.41 -32.72 33.81
CA LEU A 11 -29.36 -32.64 35.27
C LEU A 11 -29.67 -33.97 35.97
N ASP A 12 -30.53 -34.82 35.41
CA ASP A 12 -30.87 -36.13 36.00
C ASP A 12 -29.74 -37.16 35.83
N TYR A 13 -28.84 -36.96 34.86
CA TYR A 13 -27.66 -37.81 34.66
C TYR A 13 -26.52 -37.43 35.63
N MET A 14 -26.42 -36.16 36.01
CA MET A 14 -25.38 -35.68 36.92
C MET A 14 -25.74 -35.88 38.41
N TYR A 15 -27.01 -36.02 38.76
CA TYR A 15 -27.46 -36.17 40.16
C TYR A 15 -27.33 -37.61 40.72
N LYS A 16 -27.06 -38.63 39.88
CA LYS A 16 -26.99 -40.04 40.31
C LYS A 16 -25.59 -40.65 40.47
N MET A 17 -24.52 -39.91 40.20
CA MET A 17 -23.15 -40.42 40.41
C MET A 17 -22.35 -39.54 41.37
N ASN A 18 -22.79 -39.50 42.61
CA ASN A 18 -21.94 -39.17 43.75
C ASN A 18 -22.10 -40.27 44.79
N TYR A 19 -21.20 -41.25 44.82
CA TYR A 19 -20.67 -41.84 46.06
C TYR A 19 -19.52 -42.82 45.77
N LYS A 20 -18.41 -42.59 46.50
CA LYS A 20 -17.28 -43.49 46.81
C LYS A 20 -16.21 -43.68 45.73
N ILE A 21 -15.26 -42.76 45.77
CA ILE A 21 -13.87 -42.95 45.35
C ILE A 21 -13.29 -44.14 46.13
N VAL A 22 -13.17 -45.29 45.48
CA VAL A 22 -12.20 -46.33 45.84
C VAL A 22 -10.98 -46.08 44.97
N ALA A 23 -9.86 -45.77 45.61
CA ALA A 23 -8.57 -45.61 44.96
C ALA A 23 -8.19 -46.91 44.23
N SER A 24 -8.34 -46.93 42.91
CA SER A 24 -7.75 -47.96 42.05
C SER A 24 -6.79 -47.29 41.07
N ARG A 25 -5.59 -47.89 40.96
CA ARG A 25 -4.47 -47.43 40.12
C ARG A 25 -4.80 -47.30 38.63
N THR A 26 -6.00 -47.68 38.19
CA THR A 26 -6.49 -47.55 36.82
C THR A 26 -7.09 -46.19 36.50
N SER A 27 -7.47 -45.37 37.49
CA SER A 27 -8.07 -44.04 37.25
C SER A 27 -7.04 -42.99 36.80
N GLY A 28 -5.79 -43.11 37.25
CA GLY A 28 -4.68 -42.25 36.81
C GLY A 28 -4.23 -42.53 35.37
N ALA A 29 -4.29 -43.80 34.94
CA ALA A 29 -3.93 -44.18 33.57
C ALA A 29 -4.97 -43.69 32.56
N ILE A 30 -6.26 -43.73 32.89
CA ILE A 30 -7.34 -43.22 32.02
C ILE A 30 -7.30 -41.70 31.93
N LEU A 31 -6.98 -40.99 33.02
CA LEU A 31 -6.82 -39.54 33.00
C LEU A 31 -5.57 -39.10 32.22
N VAL A 32 -4.46 -39.83 32.32
CA VAL A 32 -3.24 -39.58 31.52
C VAL A 32 -3.47 -39.89 30.04
N VAL A 33 -4.21 -40.95 29.71
CA VAL A 33 -4.59 -41.28 28.32
C VAL A 33 -5.58 -40.27 27.75
N ALA A 34 -6.53 -39.77 28.55
CA ALA A 34 -7.46 -38.71 28.14
C ALA A 34 -6.74 -37.37 27.95
N ILE A 35 -5.80 -37.00 28.83
CA ILE A 35 -4.96 -35.80 28.68
C ILE A 35 -4.01 -35.96 27.49
N ALA A 36 -3.43 -37.14 27.26
CA ALA A 36 -2.60 -37.42 26.09
C ALA A 36 -3.40 -37.40 24.78
N LEU A 37 -4.64 -37.93 24.75
CA LEU A 37 -5.54 -37.86 23.60
C LEU A 37 -6.04 -36.42 23.34
N THR A 38 -6.23 -35.63 24.40
CA THR A 38 -6.56 -34.19 24.30
C THR A 38 -5.34 -33.39 23.81
N MET A 39 -4.12 -33.73 24.24
CA MET A 39 -2.88 -33.13 23.73
C MET A 39 -2.55 -33.56 22.29
N ILE A 40 -2.95 -34.77 21.88
CA ILE A 40 -2.83 -35.25 20.49
C ILE A 40 -3.89 -34.59 19.58
N SER A 41 -5.06 -34.20 20.10
CA SER A 41 -6.06 -33.45 19.33
C SER A 41 -5.77 -31.94 19.22
N ILE A 42 -4.86 -31.39 20.05
CA ILE A 42 -4.28 -30.05 19.85
C ILE A 42 -3.04 -30.09 18.92
N ALA A 43 -2.55 -31.30 18.61
CA ALA A 43 -1.49 -31.55 17.62
C ALA A 43 -2.04 -32.01 16.25
N GLY A 44 -3.35 -31.86 16.01
CA GLY A 44 -3.99 -32.18 14.74
C GLY A 44 -3.80 -31.05 13.71
N CYS A 45 -2.91 -31.29 12.76
CA CYS A 45 -2.70 -30.56 11.50
C CYS A 45 -2.67 -29.03 11.60
N ARG A 46 -1.48 -28.46 11.86
CA ARG A 46 -1.09 -27.30 11.04
C ARG A 46 -0.87 -27.85 9.65
N ASP A 47 -1.79 -27.60 8.72
CA ASP A 47 -1.45 -27.69 7.32
C ASP A 47 -0.24 -26.78 7.14
N ASP A 48 0.91 -27.35 6.76
CA ASP A 48 1.96 -26.56 6.13
C ASP A 48 1.28 -25.83 4.97
N GLU A 49 1.06 -24.51 5.08
CA GLU A 49 0.56 -23.71 3.97
C GLU A 49 1.49 -23.97 2.78
N ILE A 50 1.02 -24.74 1.80
CA ILE A 50 1.78 -25.02 0.58
C ILE A 50 1.80 -23.71 -0.21
N VAL A 51 2.80 -22.87 0.07
CA VAL A 51 3.04 -21.66 -0.72
C VAL A 51 3.55 -22.10 -2.09
N VAL A 52 2.69 -21.99 -3.11
CA VAL A 52 3.07 -22.20 -4.51
C VAL A 52 4.13 -21.17 -4.87
N ARG A 53 5.34 -21.64 -5.18
CA ARG A 53 6.45 -20.77 -5.57
C ARG A 53 6.36 -20.44 -7.07
N PRO A 54 6.78 -19.23 -7.47
CA PRO A 54 6.79 -18.86 -8.88
C PRO A 54 7.78 -19.72 -9.67
N GLU A 55 7.42 -20.02 -10.92
CA GLU A 55 8.32 -20.61 -11.90
C GLU A 55 9.01 -19.50 -12.69
N HIS A 56 10.32 -19.62 -12.91
CA HIS A 56 11.13 -18.60 -13.56
C HIS A 56 11.59 -19.04 -14.95
N ASN A 57 11.46 -18.15 -15.93
CA ASN A 57 12.02 -18.27 -17.28
C ASN A 57 12.84 -17.01 -17.61
N ASP A 58 13.85 -17.15 -18.47
CA ASP A 58 14.69 -16.02 -18.91
C ASP A 58 14.26 -15.56 -20.32
N THR A 59 14.17 -14.24 -20.53
CA THR A 59 13.85 -13.62 -21.82
C THR A 59 15.10 -13.22 -22.64
N GLY A 60 16.29 -13.65 -22.23
CA GLY A 60 17.57 -13.30 -22.84
C GLY A 60 18.29 -12.13 -22.18
N GLY A 61 17.96 -11.82 -20.91
CA GLY A 61 18.59 -10.76 -20.11
C GLY A 61 17.81 -9.43 -20.04
N PRO A 62 18.44 -8.39 -19.45
CA PRO A 62 17.78 -7.12 -19.12
C PRO A 62 17.15 -6.40 -20.32
N ILE A 63 16.00 -5.79 -20.09
CA ILE A 63 15.21 -5.03 -21.08
C ILE A 63 15.31 -3.54 -20.74
N ALA A 64 15.89 -2.75 -21.64
CA ALA A 64 15.93 -1.30 -21.47
C ALA A 64 14.51 -0.71 -21.63
N SER A 65 13.97 -0.14 -20.56
CA SER A 65 12.66 0.50 -20.52
C SER A 65 12.63 1.58 -19.43
N LYS A 66 11.70 2.54 -19.56
CA LYS A 66 11.34 3.43 -18.46
C LYS A 66 10.57 2.70 -17.35
N HIS A 67 9.99 1.55 -17.63
CA HIS A 67 9.26 0.72 -16.68
C HIS A 67 10.20 -0.25 -15.94
N THR A 68 9.84 -0.70 -14.74
CA THR A 68 10.58 -1.74 -13.98
C THR A 68 10.27 -3.13 -14.50
N GLY A 69 9.10 -3.32 -15.08
CA GLY A 69 8.63 -4.62 -15.51
C GLY A 69 7.26 -4.59 -16.16
N LEU A 70 6.71 -5.77 -16.37
CA LEU A 70 5.39 -5.98 -16.97
C LEU A 70 4.63 -7.02 -16.15
N TYR A 71 3.48 -6.63 -15.61
CA TYR A 71 2.52 -7.57 -15.05
C TYR A 71 1.66 -8.16 -16.16
N VAL A 72 1.49 -9.48 -16.17
CA VAL A 72 0.61 -10.19 -17.10
C VAL A 72 -0.44 -10.92 -16.29
N LEU A 73 -1.70 -10.55 -16.50
CA LEU A 73 -2.86 -11.16 -15.87
C LEU A 73 -3.43 -12.24 -16.79
N ASN A 74 -3.55 -13.43 -16.21
CA ASN A 74 -4.09 -14.62 -16.85
C ASN A 74 -5.51 -14.82 -16.35
N GLU A 75 -6.48 -14.94 -17.25
CA GLU A 75 -7.88 -15.03 -16.85
C GLU A 75 -8.14 -16.33 -16.07
N GLY A 76 -7.52 -17.44 -16.52
CA GLY A 76 -7.94 -18.79 -16.15
C GLY A 76 -9.31 -19.14 -16.73
N ASN A 77 -9.65 -20.43 -16.72
CA ASN A 77 -10.97 -20.87 -17.19
C ASN A 77 -12.06 -20.41 -16.22
N MET A 78 -13.13 -19.84 -16.76
CA MET A 78 -14.31 -19.47 -15.99
C MET A 78 -14.84 -20.64 -15.14
N GLY A 79 -15.05 -20.40 -13.85
CA GLY A 79 -15.53 -21.38 -12.88
C GLY A 79 -14.44 -22.29 -12.31
N SER A 80 -13.17 -22.07 -12.65
CA SER A 80 -12.06 -22.90 -12.18
C SER A 80 -11.22 -22.27 -11.07
N ASN A 81 -11.38 -20.97 -10.81
CA ASN A 81 -10.62 -20.22 -9.81
C ASN A 81 -9.10 -20.30 -10.05
N LYS A 82 -8.69 -20.09 -11.31
CA LYS A 82 -7.29 -20.22 -11.79
C LYS A 82 -6.71 -18.92 -12.35
N ALA A 83 -7.23 -17.76 -11.95
CA ALA A 83 -6.60 -16.51 -12.36
C ALA A 83 -5.20 -16.43 -11.74
N THR A 84 -4.18 -16.07 -12.52
CA THR A 84 -2.80 -15.92 -12.03
C THR A 84 -2.20 -14.60 -12.46
N LEU A 85 -1.35 -14.04 -11.60
CA LEU A 85 -0.54 -12.86 -11.91
C LEU A 85 0.89 -13.29 -12.19
N ASP A 86 1.36 -13.04 -13.41
CA ASP A 86 2.76 -13.21 -13.79
C ASP A 86 3.47 -11.85 -13.79
N TYR A 87 4.80 -11.85 -13.69
CA TYR A 87 5.62 -10.65 -13.70
C TYR A 87 6.93 -10.85 -14.47
N LEU A 88 7.19 -9.97 -15.43
CA LEU A 88 8.47 -9.85 -16.13
C LEU A 88 9.28 -8.69 -15.53
N ASP A 89 10.42 -9.01 -14.93
CA ASP A 89 11.36 -8.00 -14.43
C ASP A 89 12.26 -7.51 -15.57
N PHE A 90 12.16 -6.24 -15.93
CA PHE A 90 12.97 -5.66 -16.99
C PHE A 90 14.43 -5.44 -16.59
N SER A 91 14.74 -5.36 -15.29
CA SER A 91 16.13 -5.18 -14.84
C SER A 91 16.98 -6.45 -15.02
N THR A 92 16.33 -7.61 -15.01
CA THR A 92 17.00 -8.92 -15.10
C THR A 92 16.63 -9.70 -16.36
N GLY A 93 15.45 -9.45 -16.95
CA GLY A 93 14.88 -10.28 -18.00
C GLY A 93 14.19 -11.54 -17.48
N VAL A 94 13.95 -11.65 -16.17
CA VAL A 94 13.33 -12.84 -15.56
C VAL A 94 11.81 -12.72 -15.61
N TYR A 95 11.17 -13.67 -16.27
CA TYR A 95 9.73 -13.88 -16.27
C TYR A 95 9.33 -14.85 -15.15
N SER A 96 8.53 -14.39 -14.20
CA SER A 96 8.06 -15.17 -13.05
C SER A 96 6.56 -15.43 -13.17
N ARG A 97 6.18 -16.70 -13.18
CA ARG A 97 4.77 -17.10 -13.29
C ARG A 97 4.12 -17.24 -11.92
N ASN A 98 2.84 -16.85 -11.84
CA ASN A 98 1.99 -16.96 -10.65
C ASN A 98 2.65 -16.43 -9.37
N ILE A 99 3.03 -15.15 -9.37
CA ILE A 99 3.70 -14.51 -8.24
C ILE A 99 2.77 -14.29 -7.04
N TYR A 100 1.46 -14.16 -7.26
CA TYR A 100 0.51 -13.70 -6.23
C TYR A 100 0.47 -14.57 -4.95
N PRO A 101 0.38 -15.92 -5.00
CA PRO A 101 0.33 -16.75 -3.80
C PRO A 101 1.59 -16.61 -2.93
N SER A 102 2.76 -16.52 -3.56
CA SER A 102 4.03 -16.35 -2.85
C SER A 102 4.18 -14.99 -2.16
N ARG A 103 3.46 -13.97 -2.65
CA ARG A 103 3.43 -12.62 -2.07
C ARG A 103 2.32 -12.48 -1.02
N ASN A 104 1.28 -13.30 -1.12
CA ASN A 104 0.09 -13.25 -0.28
C ASN A 104 -0.23 -14.63 0.32
N PRO A 105 0.68 -15.22 1.12
CA PRO A 105 0.55 -16.62 1.57
C PRO A 105 -0.67 -16.87 2.47
N ARG A 106 -1.21 -15.81 3.10
CA ARG A 106 -2.39 -15.89 3.98
C ARG A 106 -3.73 -15.81 3.25
N GLU A 107 -3.73 -15.56 1.94
CA GLU A 107 -4.94 -15.47 1.13
C GLU A 107 -5.33 -16.86 0.60
N ALA A 108 -6.31 -17.49 1.25
CA ALA A 108 -6.69 -18.88 1.02
C ALA A 108 -7.28 -19.19 -0.38
N MET A 109 -7.67 -18.19 -1.18
CA MET A 109 -8.40 -18.38 -2.45
C MET A 109 -7.58 -18.05 -3.71
N GLU A 110 -6.26 -17.89 -3.58
CA GLU A 110 -5.40 -17.33 -4.65
C GLU A 110 -5.96 -15.99 -5.17
N LEU A 111 -5.65 -15.62 -6.42
CA LEU A 111 -6.11 -14.36 -6.98
C LEU A 111 -7.63 -14.35 -7.26
N GLY A 112 -8.16 -15.49 -7.73
CA GLY A 112 -9.59 -15.73 -7.92
C GLY A 112 -9.94 -16.34 -9.29
N ASP A 113 -11.13 -16.01 -9.81
CA ASP A 113 -11.69 -16.58 -11.04
C ASP A 113 -11.93 -15.48 -12.09
N VAL A 114 -11.32 -15.63 -13.27
CA VAL A 114 -11.40 -14.70 -14.41
C VAL A 114 -10.80 -13.33 -14.10
N GLY A 115 -9.46 -13.22 -14.15
CA GLY A 115 -8.76 -11.93 -14.14
C GLY A 115 -9.06 -11.15 -15.43
N ASN A 116 -9.69 -9.97 -15.35
CA ASN A 116 -10.34 -9.33 -16.50
C ASN A 116 -9.77 -7.96 -16.91
N ASP A 117 -9.10 -7.25 -16.00
CA ASP A 117 -8.39 -6.00 -16.31
C ASP A 117 -7.35 -5.75 -15.21
N ILE A 118 -6.24 -5.10 -15.58
CA ILE A 118 -5.15 -4.81 -14.67
C ILE A 118 -4.52 -3.48 -15.01
N LYS A 119 -4.34 -2.62 -13.99
CA LYS A 119 -3.76 -1.29 -14.16
C LYS A 119 -2.98 -0.86 -12.93
N VAL A 120 -1.95 -0.05 -13.13
CA VAL A 120 -1.25 0.64 -12.04
C VAL A 120 -1.87 2.04 -11.87
N TYR A 121 -2.21 2.41 -10.64
CA TYR A 121 -2.62 3.77 -10.28
C TYR A 121 -2.24 4.09 -8.84
N GLY A 122 -1.64 5.25 -8.62
CA GLY A 122 -1.28 5.73 -7.28
C GLY A 122 -0.35 4.78 -6.51
N GLY A 123 0.59 4.12 -7.21
CA GLY A 123 1.50 3.14 -6.61
C GLY A 123 0.85 1.79 -6.28
N SER A 124 -0.43 1.61 -6.59
CA SER A 124 -1.14 0.35 -6.37
C SER A 124 -1.43 -0.34 -7.71
N LEU A 125 -1.40 -1.67 -7.69
CA LEU A 125 -1.81 -2.53 -8.79
C LEU A 125 -3.26 -2.95 -8.55
N TRP A 126 -4.13 -2.57 -9.47
CA TRP A 126 -5.56 -2.80 -9.39
C TRP A 126 -5.93 -3.91 -10.37
N ILE A 127 -6.52 -4.98 -9.87
CA ILE A 127 -6.80 -6.21 -10.62
C ILE A 127 -8.31 -6.48 -10.55
N VAL A 128 -9.01 -6.36 -11.67
CA VAL A 128 -10.40 -6.82 -11.77
C VAL A 128 -10.42 -8.33 -11.83
N VAL A 129 -11.17 -8.96 -10.93
CA VAL A 129 -11.40 -10.42 -10.93
C VAL A 129 -12.90 -10.66 -11.07
N ASN A 130 -13.33 -10.87 -12.31
CA ASN A 130 -14.72 -10.78 -12.75
C ASN A 130 -15.63 -11.76 -12.00
N GLN A 131 -15.35 -13.05 -12.05
CA GLN A 131 -16.20 -14.09 -11.45
C GLN A 131 -16.02 -14.19 -9.93
N SER A 132 -14.98 -13.57 -9.39
CA SER A 132 -14.83 -13.35 -7.95
C SER A 132 -15.55 -12.07 -7.46
N ASN A 133 -16.19 -11.31 -8.34
CA ASN A 133 -16.95 -10.09 -8.01
C ASN A 133 -16.14 -9.07 -7.19
N LYS A 134 -14.84 -8.95 -7.48
CA LYS A 134 -13.94 -8.08 -6.72
C LYS A 134 -12.98 -7.33 -7.63
N VAL A 135 -12.49 -6.22 -7.09
CA VAL A 135 -11.27 -5.57 -7.52
C VAL A 135 -10.25 -5.77 -6.40
N GLU A 136 -9.22 -6.56 -6.67
CA GLU A 136 -8.09 -6.78 -5.77
C GLU A 136 -7.11 -5.61 -5.92
N VAL A 137 -6.66 -5.04 -4.81
CA VAL A 137 -5.72 -3.91 -4.81
C VAL A 137 -4.47 -4.34 -4.06
N THR A 138 -3.35 -4.33 -4.77
CA THR A 138 -2.04 -4.70 -4.21
C THR A 138 -1.05 -3.54 -4.33
N ASP A 139 0.05 -3.59 -3.60
CA ASP A 139 1.19 -2.71 -3.86
C ASP A 139 1.79 -3.02 -5.23
N ALA A 140 2.00 -2.00 -6.08
CA ALA A 140 2.43 -2.22 -7.46
C ALA A 140 3.88 -2.70 -7.61
N ARG A 141 4.70 -2.63 -6.55
CA ARG A 141 6.09 -3.09 -6.57
C ARG A 141 6.21 -4.55 -6.10
N THR A 142 5.45 -4.90 -5.08
CA THR A 142 5.60 -6.19 -4.38
C THR A 142 4.48 -7.17 -4.71
N ALA A 143 3.37 -6.68 -5.26
CA ALA A 143 2.12 -7.40 -5.47
C ALA A 143 1.50 -7.96 -4.17
N VAL A 144 1.84 -7.38 -3.01
CA VAL A 144 1.23 -7.70 -1.71
C VAL A 144 -0.12 -6.99 -1.60
N SER A 145 -1.16 -7.71 -1.20
CA SER A 145 -2.54 -7.22 -1.08
C SER A 145 -2.65 -6.13 -0.02
N ARG A 146 -3.35 -5.06 -0.38
CA ARG A 146 -3.72 -3.93 0.48
C ARG A 146 -5.21 -3.93 0.80
N GLY A 147 -5.98 -4.79 0.16
CA GLY A 147 -7.43 -4.88 0.30
C GLY A 147 -8.12 -5.16 -1.02
N ARG A 148 -9.46 -5.18 -0.96
CA ARG A 148 -10.31 -5.46 -2.10
C ARG A 148 -11.61 -4.67 -2.03
N VAL A 149 -12.19 -4.40 -3.20
CA VAL A 149 -13.49 -3.75 -3.34
C VAL A 149 -14.47 -4.71 -4.00
N GLU A 150 -15.60 -4.96 -3.37
CA GLU A 150 -16.64 -5.81 -3.95
C GLU A 150 -17.38 -5.05 -5.05
N VAL A 151 -17.30 -5.56 -6.28
CA VAL A 151 -18.01 -5.03 -7.44
C VAL A 151 -18.57 -6.21 -8.23
N PRO A 152 -19.91 -6.37 -8.30
CA PRO A 152 -20.51 -7.53 -8.94
C PRO A 152 -20.20 -7.54 -10.43
N ASN A 153 -19.81 -8.69 -10.97
CA ASN A 153 -19.55 -8.90 -12.40
C ASN A 153 -18.77 -7.72 -13.03
N CYS A 154 -17.69 -7.33 -12.36
CA CYS A 154 -16.80 -6.23 -12.74
C CYS A 154 -16.01 -6.56 -14.00
N ARG A 155 -15.75 -5.56 -14.86
CA ARG A 155 -15.14 -5.77 -16.18
C ARG A 155 -13.85 -4.99 -16.34
N TYR A 156 -13.95 -3.68 -16.55
CA TYR A 156 -12.81 -2.80 -16.84
C TYR A 156 -12.79 -1.62 -15.89
N MET A 157 -11.63 -0.99 -15.78
CA MET A 157 -11.47 0.18 -14.94
C MET A 157 -10.75 1.34 -15.63
N ALA A 158 -10.99 2.54 -15.16
CA ALA A 158 -10.22 3.74 -15.49
C ALA A 158 -10.12 4.64 -14.26
N PHE A 159 -9.16 5.55 -14.25
CA PHE A 159 -8.89 6.39 -13.08
C PHE A 159 -8.97 7.87 -13.44
N LYS A 160 -9.47 8.67 -12.50
CA LYS A 160 -9.36 10.13 -12.55
C LYS A 160 -9.52 10.73 -11.16
N ASP A 161 -8.65 11.68 -10.83
CA ASP A 161 -8.72 12.55 -9.65
C ASP A 161 -8.93 11.79 -8.32
N GLY A 162 -8.17 10.72 -8.08
CA GLY A 162 -8.26 9.91 -6.86
C GLY A 162 -9.43 8.92 -6.82
N PHE A 163 -10.13 8.73 -7.93
CA PHE A 163 -11.19 7.74 -8.06
C PHE A 163 -10.87 6.70 -9.12
N ALA A 164 -11.18 5.44 -8.81
CA ALA A 164 -11.30 4.36 -9.77
C ALA A 164 -12.76 4.24 -10.21
N TYR A 165 -12.98 4.17 -11.51
CA TYR A 165 -14.28 3.89 -12.11
C TYR A 165 -14.22 2.47 -12.63
N VAL A 166 -15.21 1.64 -12.28
CA VAL A 166 -15.23 0.23 -12.65
C VAL A 166 -16.53 -0.08 -13.35
N SER A 167 -16.46 -0.55 -14.59
CA SER A 167 -17.63 -1.04 -15.32
C SER A 167 -18.06 -2.39 -14.76
N SER A 168 -19.37 -2.56 -14.69
CA SER A 168 -20.01 -3.74 -14.12
C SER A 168 -21.25 -4.09 -14.91
N TYR A 169 -21.38 -5.37 -15.23
CA TYR A 169 -22.59 -5.88 -15.84
C TYR A 169 -23.76 -5.91 -14.86
N VAL A 170 -23.48 -5.87 -13.55
CA VAL A 170 -24.41 -5.99 -12.41
C VAL A 170 -25.14 -7.34 -12.36
N GLY A 171 -25.77 -7.73 -13.46
CA GLY A 171 -26.46 -9.00 -13.62
C GLY A 171 -25.51 -10.19 -13.62
N ARG A 172 -26.00 -11.33 -13.10
CA ARG A 172 -25.27 -12.60 -13.09
C ARG A 172 -25.29 -13.24 -14.47
N ILE A 173 -24.27 -14.05 -14.76
CA ILE A 173 -24.27 -14.93 -15.94
C ILE A 173 -25.55 -15.78 -15.95
N ASN A 174 -26.13 -15.98 -17.13
CA ASN A 174 -27.39 -16.73 -17.35
C ASN A 174 -28.63 -16.16 -16.63
N SER A 175 -28.58 -14.94 -16.10
CA SER A 175 -29.76 -14.24 -15.57
C SER A 175 -30.33 -13.25 -16.58
N LYS A 176 -31.56 -12.76 -16.35
CA LYS A 176 -32.18 -11.76 -17.22
C LYS A 176 -31.25 -10.55 -17.38
N SER A 177 -31.05 -10.10 -18.61
CA SER A 177 -30.18 -8.97 -18.91
C SER A 177 -30.74 -7.70 -18.27
N VAL A 178 -29.88 -7.03 -17.52
CA VAL A 178 -30.16 -5.76 -16.85
C VAL A 178 -29.20 -4.70 -17.36
N LEU A 179 -29.58 -3.43 -17.17
CA LEU A 179 -28.66 -2.31 -17.38
C LEU A 179 -27.44 -2.47 -16.46
N GLY A 180 -26.27 -2.17 -16.99
CA GLY A 180 -25.04 -2.18 -16.22
C GLY A 180 -24.85 -0.88 -15.44
N ALA A 181 -23.69 -0.78 -14.78
CA ALA A 181 -23.33 0.40 -14.02
C ALA A 181 -21.82 0.66 -14.05
N ILE A 182 -21.46 1.91 -13.81
CA ILE A 182 -20.10 2.31 -13.40
C ILE A 182 -20.12 2.54 -11.90
N TYR A 183 -19.23 1.84 -11.19
CA TYR A 183 -18.98 2.03 -9.77
C TYR A 183 -17.83 3.03 -9.60
N LYS A 184 -18.05 4.09 -8.82
CA LYS A 184 -17.01 5.04 -8.44
C LYS A 184 -16.45 4.63 -7.09
N ILE A 185 -15.16 4.35 -7.06
CA ILE A 185 -14.41 3.85 -5.90
C ILE A 185 -13.42 4.93 -5.52
N ASP A 186 -13.42 5.31 -4.24
CA ASP A 186 -12.38 6.14 -3.67
C ASP A 186 -11.09 5.32 -3.52
N THR A 187 -9.99 5.76 -4.15
CA THR A 187 -8.78 4.94 -4.24
C THR A 187 -7.98 4.83 -2.94
N LEU A 188 -8.28 5.69 -1.96
CA LEU A 188 -7.61 5.68 -0.66
C LEU A 188 -8.33 4.74 0.31
N SER A 189 -9.65 4.93 0.46
CA SER A 189 -10.46 4.15 1.39
C SER A 189 -10.92 2.80 0.83
N LEU A 190 -10.73 2.56 -0.47
CA LEU A 190 -11.17 1.35 -1.17
C LEU A 190 -12.68 1.08 -1.01
N ARG A 191 -13.47 2.16 -0.99
CA ARG A 191 -14.93 2.09 -0.87
C ARG A 191 -15.62 2.58 -2.13
N VAL A 192 -16.69 1.89 -2.52
CA VAL A 192 -17.65 2.40 -3.50
C VAL A 192 -18.33 3.62 -2.89
N VAL A 193 -18.15 4.79 -3.49
CA VAL A 193 -18.72 6.07 -3.03
C VAL A 193 -19.90 6.52 -3.88
N ASP A 194 -20.02 6.03 -5.12
CA ASP A 194 -21.16 6.35 -5.99
C ASP A 194 -21.35 5.27 -7.08
N ARG A 195 -22.51 5.28 -7.75
CA ARG A 195 -22.83 4.37 -8.85
C ARG A 195 -23.70 5.05 -9.90
N CYS A 196 -23.28 4.99 -11.17
CA CYS A 196 -24.02 5.52 -12.31
C CYS A 196 -24.52 4.38 -13.21
N ILE A 197 -25.83 4.33 -13.50
CA ILE A 197 -26.42 3.35 -14.42
C ILE A 197 -26.10 3.74 -15.86
N VAL A 198 -25.77 2.75 -16.70
CA VAL A 198 -25.43 2.90 -18.13
C VAL A 198 -26.18 1.87 -18.97
N GLY A 199 -25.79 1.69 -20.24
CA GLY A 199 -26.36 0.68 -21.14
C GLY A 199 -26.10 -0.77 -20.69
N TYR A 200 -26.49 -1.72 -21.54
CA TYR A 200 -26.39 -3.14 -21.21
C TYR A 200 -24.94 -3.63 -21.31
N GLN A 201 -24.50 -4.37 -20.29
CA GLN A 201 -23.18 -5.03 -20.24
C GLN A 201 -22.02 -4.10 -20.66
N PRO A 202 -21.69 -3.07 -19.86
CA PRO A 202 -20.60 -2.14 -20.14
C PRO A 202 -19.23 -2.83 -20.07
N GLU A 203 -18.48 -2.76 -21.16
CA GLU A 203 -17.12 -3.29 -21.33
C GLU A 203 -16.08 -2.21 -20.98
N GLU A 204 -15.08 -1.97 -21.84
CA GLU A 204 -13.98 -1.06 -21.56
C GLU A 204 -14.47 0.39 -21.47
N ILE A 205 -13.80 1.15 -20.61
CA ILE A 205 -14.13 2.55 -20.31
C ILE A 205 -12.88 3.42 -20.45
N CYS A 206 -13.04 4.66 -20.88
CA CYS A 206 -11.91 5.59 -20.98
C CYS A 206 -12.31 7.02 -20.63
N VAL A 207 -11.35 7.77 -20.10
CA VAL A 207 -11.54 9.15 -19.65
C VAL A 207 -10.97 10.12 -20.68
N VAL A 208 -11.75 11.12 -21.09
CA VAL A 208 -11.28 12.26 -21.89
C VAL A 208 -11.76 13.55 -21.23
N GLY A 209 -10.82 14.34 -20.71
CA GLY A 209 -11.14 15.54 -19.92
C GLY A 209 -11.98 15.18 -18.69
N ASN A 210 -13.20 15.71 -18.60
CA ASN A 210 -14.16 15.41 -17.53
C ASN A 210 -15.28 14.45 -17.96
N LYS A 211 -15.09 13.72 -19.06
CA LYS A 211 -16.04 12.73 -19.56
C LYS A 211 -15.46 11.33 -19.38
N LEU A 212 -16.31 10.39 -18.97
CA LEU A 212 -16.03 8.96 -19.01
C LEU A 212 -16.91 8.33 -20.09
N TYR A 213 -16.26 7.73 -21.09
CA TYR A 213 -16.91 6.99 -22.17
C TYR A 213 -17.00 5.53 -21.79
N VAL A 214 -18.13 4.89 -22.09
CA VAL A 214 -18.43 3.52 -21.69
C VAL A 214 -18.95 2.73 -22.88
N ALA A 215 -18.22 1.71 -23.33
CA ALA A 215 -18.66 0.84 -24.41
C ALA A 215 -19.73 -0.14 -23.90
N ASN A 216 -20.98 -0.02 -24.36
CA ASN A 216 -22.02 -0.97 -23.98
C ASN A 216 -22.11 -2.09 -25.03
N SER A 217 -21.88 -3.33 -24.61
CA SER A 217 -21.90 -4.48 -25.52
C SER A 217 -23.28 -5.12 -25.66
N GLY A 218 -24.06 -5.13 -24.58
CA GLY A 218 -25.21 -6.01 -24.44
C GLY A 218 -24.85 -7.50 -24.57
N GLY A 219 -23.65 -7.92 -24.17
CA GLY A 219 -23.11 -9.27 -24.42
C GLY A 219 -23.99 -10.44 -23.95
N TYR A 220 -24.88 -10.23 -22.97
CA TYR A 220 -25.84 -11.25 -22.52
C TYR A 220 -27.21 -11.18 -23.21
N ASN A 221 -27.51 -10.09 -23.93
CA ASN A 221 -28.79 -9.87 -24.59
C ASN A 221 -29.14 -10.99 -25.60
N PRO A 222 -28.23 -11.45 -26.49
CA PRO A 222 -28.58 -12.46 -27.50
C PRO A 222 -28.99 -13.80 -26.90
N MET A 223 -28.45 -14.16 -25.73
CA MET A 223 -28.84 -15.38 -24.99
C MET A 223 -30.31 -15.36 -24.56
N GLN A 224 -30.96 -14.21 -24.69
CA GLN A 224 -32.35 -13.94 -24.29
C GLN A 224 -33.20 -13.43 -25.45
N GLY A 225 -32.71 -13.56 -26.69
CA GLY A 225 -33.40 -13.09 -27.89
C GLY A 225 -33.44 -11.57 -28.05
N MET A 226 -32.60 -10.83 -27.32
CA MET A 226 -32.46 -9.39 -27.45
C MET A 226 -31.24 -9.04 -28.33
N ALA A 227 -31.29 -7.92 -29.04
CA ALA A 227 -30.13 -7.42 -29.77
C ALA A 227 -29.02 -6.95 -28.83
N TYR A 228 -27.78 -7.06 -29.28
CA TYR A 228 -26.63 -6.40 -28.63
C TYR A 228 -26.88 -4.90 -28.44
N ASP A 229 -26.34 -4.33 -27.36
CA ASP A 229 -26.25 -2.87 -27.26
C ASP A 229 -25.23 -2.36 -28.28
N ARG A 230 -25.38 -1.10 -28.68
CA ARG A 230 -24.68 -0.50 -29.82
C ARG A 230 -24.04 0.83 -29.50
N ARG A 231 -24.21 1.29 -28.25
CA ARG A 231 -23.98 2.67 -27.86
C ARG A 231 -22.75 2.80 -26.97
N VAL A 232 -22.06 3.93 -27.08
CA VAL A 232 -21.13 4.40 -26.07
C VAL A 232 -21.86 5.39 -25.16
N SER A 233 -21.94 5.12 -23.86
CA SER A 233 -22.47 6.09 -22.88
C SER A 233 -21.42 7.15 -22.57
N ILE A 234 -21.83 8.39 -22.32
CA ILE A 234 -20.97 9.48 -21.86
C ILE A 234 -21.44 9.92 -20.47
N ILE A 235 -20.57 9.79 -19.47
CA ILE A 235 -20.80 10.25 -18.10
C ILE A 235 -20.02 11.54 -17.87
N ASP A 236 -20.67 12.57 -17.35
CA ASP A 236 -19.98 13.75 -16.81
C ASP A 236 -19.42 13.41 -15.42
N LEU A 237 -18.10 13.44 -15.27
CA LEU A 237 -17.44 13.07 -14.02
C LEU A 237 -17.62 14.08 -12.88
N ARG A 238 -18.03 15.33 -13.18
CA ARG A 238 -18.34 16.33 -12.15
C ARG A 238 -19.66 16.03 -11.45
N THR A 239 -20.65 15.56 -12.21
CA THR A 239 -21.99 15.24 -11.68
C THR A 239 -22.21 13.75 -11.47
N PHE A 240 -21.31 12.94 -12.02
CA PHE A 240 -21.36 11.48 -12.10
C PHE A 240 -22.66 10.93 -12.67
N LYS A 241 -23.15 11.56 -13.75
CA LYS A 241 -24.37 11.17 -14.45
C LYS A 241 -24.14 11.03 -15.95
N VAL A 242 -24.87 10.11 -16.57
CA VAL A 242 -24.94 10.02 -18.03
C VAL A 242 -25.51 11.33 -18.58
N ASN A 243 -24.78 11.97 -19.49
CA ASN A 243 -25.19 13.21 -20.16
C ASN A 243 -25.23 13.11 -21.69
N GLY A 244 -24.93 11.93 -22.25
CA GLY A 244 -25.00 11.67 -23.68
C GLY A 244 -24.77 10.21 -24.01
N GLU A 245 -25.11 9.83 -25.24
CA GLU A 245 -24.84 8.53 -25.82
C GLU A 245 -24.46 8.70 -27.30
N ILE A 246 -23.63 7.81 -27.80
CA ILE A 246 -23.19 7.77 -29.21
C ILE A 246 -23.62 6.43 -29.79
N ASP A 247 -24.44 6.42 -30.84
CA ASP A 247 -24.72 5.20 -31.60
C ASP A 247 -23.52 4.88 -32.51
N VAL A 248 -22.99 3.65 -32.39
CA VAL A 248 -21.77 3.23 -33.07
C VAL A 248 -22.01 1.96 -33.87
N ALA A 249 -22.08 0.82 -33.19
CA ALA A 249 -22.11 -0.51 -33.77
C ALA A 249 -22.44 -1.53 -32.67
N PRO A 250 -23.05 -2.69 -32.98
CA PRO A 250 -23.41 -3.66 -31.96
C PRO A 250 -22.19 -4.25 -31.27
N ASN A 251 -22.34 -4.67 -30.03
CA ASN A 251 -21.35 -5.49 -29.32
C ASN A 251 -19.96 -4.82 -29.25
N LEU A 252 -19.95 -3.58 -28.72
CA LEU A 252 -18.73 -2.83 -28.49
C LEU A 252 -17.87 -3.52 -27.42
N PHE A 253 -16.55 -3.47 -27.57
CA PHE A 253 -15.64 -4.19 -26.67
C PHE A 253 -14.50 -3.30 -26.16
N ARG A 254 -13.44 -3.12 -26.95
CA ARG A 254 -12.28 -2.31 -26.54
C ARG A 254 -12.56 -0.83 -26.77
N LEU A 255 -12.16 0.02 -25.83
CA LEU A 255 -12.42 1.45 -25.83
C LEU A 255 -11.25 2.21 -25.19
N ARG A 256 -10.46 2.93 -25.99
CA ARG A 256 -9.28 3.68 -25.50
C ARG A 256 -9.19 5.05 -26.15
N THR A 257 -8.56 6.00 -25.47
CA THR A 257 -8.32 7.34 -26.02
C THR A 257 -6.92 7.42 -26.62
N ASP A 258 -6.81 8.11 -27.75
CA ASP A 258 -5.51 8.51 -28.28
C ASP A 258 -5.01 9.80 -27.63
N LYS A 259 -3.76 10.19 -27.91
CA LYS A 259 -3.14 11.39 -27.37
C LYS A 259 -3.73 12.71 -27.90
N HIS A 260 -4.55 12.66 -28.94
CA HIS A 260 -5.25 13.81 -29.52
C HIS A 260 -6.67 13.97 -28.95
N GLY A 261 -7.04 13.13 -27.98
CA GLY A 261 -8.35 13.14 -27.33
C GLY A 261 -9.47 12.51 -28.15
N ASN A 262 -9.15 11.76 -29.21
CA ASN A 262 -10.16 10.95 -29.90
C ASN A 262 -10.30 9.59 -29.21
N VAL A 263 -11.52 9.07 -29.21
CA VAL A 263 -11.84 7.77 -28.63
C VAL A 263 -11.89 6.74 -29.75
N TRP A 264 -11.24 5.59 -29.57
CA TRP A 264 -11.24 4.48 -30.51
C TRP A 264 -11.99 3.31 -29.89
N VAL A 265 -12.89 2.69 -30.66
CA VAL A 265 -13.76 1.61 -30.16
C VAL A 265 -13.83 0.46 -31.15
N SER A 266 -13.62 -0.77 -30.66
CA SER A 266 -13.86 -1.97 -31.45
C SER A 266 -15.27 -2.50 -31.25
N SER A 267 -15.85 -3.06 -32.31
CA SER A 267 -17.13 -3.77 -32.31
C SER A 267 -16.86 -5.19 -32.76
N ARG A 268 -17.42 -6.17 -32.04
CA ARG A 268 -17.40 -7.58 -32.45
C ARG A 268 -18.47 -7.92 -33.50
N GLY A 269 -19.31 -6.96 -33.87
CA GLY A 269 -20.43 -7.18 -34.76
C GLY A 269 -21.56 -7.97 -34.10
N ASP A 270 -22.34 -8.70 -34.90
CA ASP A 270 -23.47 -9.51 -34.43
C ASP A 270 -23.24 -11.03 -34.63
N TYR A 271 -22.04 -11.43 -35.07
CA TYR A 271 -21.68 -12.80 -35.50
C TYR A 271 -22.55 -13.36 -36.63
N ALA A 272 -23.24 -12.49 -37.36
CA ALA A 272 -24.10 -12.81 -38.48
C ALA A 272 -23.90 -11.81 -39.63
N SER A 273 -24.74 -10.80 -39.73
CA SER A 273 -24.78 -9.86 -40.86
C SER A 273 -23.86 -8.64 -40.69
N THR A 274 -23.58 -8.26 -39.44
CA THR A 274 -22.76 -7.10 -39.09
C THR A 274 -21.37 -7.60 -38.70
N PRO A 275 -20.33 -7.37 -39.51
CA PRO A 275 -18.98 -7.82 -39.18
C PRO A 275 -18.32 -6.94 -38.11
N SER A 276 -17.25 -7.48 -37.53
CA SER A 276 -16.38 -6.80 -36.58
C SER A 276 -15.59 -5.67 -37.24
N ARG A 277 -15.48 -4.52 -36.56
CA ARG A 277 -14.90 -3.27 -37.08
C ARG A 277 -14.28 -2.40 -35.98
N LEU A 278 -13.40 -1.49 -36.37
CA LEU A 278 -12.87 -0.43 -35.51
C LEU A 278 -13.48 0.92 -35.91
N TYR A 279 -13.78 1.76 -34.94
CA TYR A 279 -14.33 3.10 -35.13
C TYR A 279 -13.51 4.13 -34.39
N LYS A 280 -13.39 5.32 -34.97
CA LYS A 280 -12.86 6.51 -34.32
C LYS A 280 -14.00 7.46 -34.02
N ILE A 281 -14.07 7.92 -32.79
CA ILE A 281 -15.04 8.88 -32.26
C ILE A 281 -14.28 10.17 -31.95
N SER A 282 -14.76 11.28 -32.49
CA SER A 282 -14.24 12.62 -32.23
C SER A 282 -15.38 13.59 -32.04
N ASN A 283 -15.30 14.46 -31.04
CA ASN A 283 -16.38 15.39 -30.68
C ASN A 283 -17.73 14.68 -30.47
N ASP A 284 -17.73 13.59 -29.70
CA ASP A 284 -18.92 12.79 -29.34
C ASP A 284 -19.71 12.22 -30.54
N ARG A 285 -19.04 11.93 -31.66
CA ARG A 285 -19.63 11.29 -32.84
C ARG A 285 -18.62 10.40 -33.55
N VAL A 286 -19.12 9.39 -34.25
CA VAL A 286 -18.29 8.55 -35.13
C VAL A 286 -17.75 9.40 -36.28
N GLU A 287 -16.43 9.51 -36.36
CA GLU A 287 -15.71 10.24 -37.41
C GLU A 287 -15.24 9.31 -38.51
N SER A 288 -14.80 8.10 -38.15
CA SER A 288 -14.24 7.14 -39.12
C SER A 288 -14.56 5.70 -38.72
N MET A 289 -14.60 4.83 -39.73
CA MET A 289 -14.79 3.40 -39.59
C MET A 289 -13.71 2.69 -40.41
N PHE A 290 -13.17 1.62 -39.83
CA PHE A 290 -12.20 0.74 -40.45
C PHE A 290 -12.80 -0.66 -40.52
N ASP A 291 -12.88 -1.19 -41.74
CA ASP A 291 -13.36 -2.55 -42.01
C ASP A 291 -12.25 -3.57 -41.69
N ILE A 292 -11.93 -3.67 -40.41
CA ILE A 292 -10.89 -4.52 -39.84
C ILE A 292 -11.43 -5.12 -38.53
N PRO A 293 -11.38 -6.45 -38.36
CA PRO A 293 -11.97 -7.12 -37.21
C PRO A 293 -11.05 -7.06 -35.97
N VAL A 294 -10.82 -5.86 -35.44
CA VAL A 294 -9.87 -5.64 -34.32
C VAL A 294 -10.36 -6.31 -33.03
N THR A 295 -9.54 -7.20 -32.46
CA THR A 295 -9.84 -7.88 -31.18
C THR A 295 -9.22 -7.16 -29.97
N ASP A 296 -8.03 -6.57 -30.16
CA ASP A 296 -7.40 -5.67 -29.20
C ASP A 296 -6.47 -4.67 -29.90
N PHE A 297 -6.17 -3.55 -29.27
CA PHE A 297 -5.25 -2.54 -29.80
C PHE A 297 -4.66 -1.67 -28.71
N ASP A 298 -3.47 -1.14 -28.95
CA ASP A 298 -2.80 -0.17 -28.09
C ASP A 298 -2.03 0.88 -28.91
N PHE A 299 -1.46 1.89 -28.26
CA PHE A 299 -0.84 3.03 -28.95
C PHE A 299 0.69 3.09 -28.80
N LEU A 300 1.36 3.41 -29.91
CA LEU A 300 2.77 3.78 -29.98
C LEU A 300 2.91 5.16 -30.61
N GLY A 301 2.85 6.22 -29.79
CA GLY A 301 2.93 7.59 -30.28
C GLY A 301 1.74 7.98 -31.16
N ASP A 302 1.97 8.11 -32.49
CA ASP A 302 0.91 8.36 -33.49
C ASP A 302 0.45 7.08 -34.23
N SER A 303 0.85 5.92 -33.74
CA SER A 303 0.49 4.62 -34.30
C SER A 303 -0.49 3.90 -33.39
N LEU A 304 -1.63 3.46 -33.91
CA LEU A 304 -2.50 2.47 -33.27
C LEU A 304 -2.04 1.10 -33.77
N VAL A 305 -1.47 0.30 -32.87
CA VAL A 305 -1.08 -1.09 -33.11
C VAL A 305 -2.28 -1.96 -32.74
N TYR A 306 -2.83 -2.67 -33.72
CA TYR A 306 -3.97 -3.56 -33.50
C TYR A 306 -3.60 -5.01 -33.75
N GLN A 307 -4.36 -5.90 -33.14
CA GLN A 307 -4.36 -7.32 -33.46
C GLN A 307 -5.75 -7.82 -33.85
N ASN A 308 -5.76 -8.87 -34.65
CA ASN A 308 -6.90 -9.76 -34.87
C ASN A 308 -6.38 -11.20 -35.08
N GLU A 309 -7.25 -12.15 -35.41
CA GLU A 309 -6.89 -13.58 -35.58
C GLU A 309 -5.76 -13.84 -36.60
N LYS A 310 -5.49 -12.91 -37.52
CA LYS A 310 -4.56 -13.10 -38.64
C LYS A 310 -3.46 -12.04 -38.71
N GLU A 311 -3.74 -10.84 -38.23
CA GLU A 311 -2.97 -9.63 -38.51
C GLU A 311 -2.52 -8.99 -37.20
N LEU A 312 -1.24 -8.62 -37.13
CA LEU A 312 -0.76 -7.55 -36.25
C LEU A 312 -0.50 -6.34 -37.15
N GLY A 313 -1.34 -5.31 -37.08
CA GLY A 313 -1.30 -4.18 -38.02
C GLY A 313 -1.12 -2.84 -37.34
N VAL A 314 -0.93 -1.80 -38.14
CA VAL A 314 -0.71 -0.43 -37.68
C VAL A 314 -1.56 0.57 -38.47
N ILE A 315 -2.22 1.47 -37.76
CA ILE A 315 -2.96 2.61 -38.31
C ILE A 315 -2.29 3.90 -37.82
N ASP A 316 -2.06 4.84 -38.73
CA ASP A 316 -1.66 6.20 -38.37
C ASP A 316 -2.88 6.98 -37.85
N ILE A 317 -2.85 7.40 -36.59
CA ILE A 317 -4.02 8.03 -35.93
C ILE A 317 -4.27 9.47 -36.40
N ARG A 318 -3.25 10.13 -36.98
CA ARG A 318 -3.36 11.52 -37.46
C ARG A 318 -4.07 11.58 -38.81
N THR A 319 -3.74 10.65 -39.68
CA THR A 319 -4.23 10.58 -41.07
C THR A 319 -5.34 9.55 -41.26
N SER A 320 -5.58 8.70 -40.25
CA SER A 320 -6.56 7.61 -40.29
C SER A 320 -6.28 6.64 -41.45
N ARG A 321 -5.00 6.34 -41.70
CA ARG A 321 -4.56 5.43 -42.77
C ARG A 321 -3.94 4.16 -42.21
N ILE A 322 -4.27 3.02 -42.80
CA ILE A 322 -3.60 1.75 -42.51
C ILE A 322 -2.18 1.83 -43.09
N LEU A 323 -1.17 1.72 -42.22
CA LEU A 323 0.24 1.71 -42.60
C LEU A 323 0.70 0.30 -42.98
N THR A 324 0.31 -0.69 -42.19
CA THR A 324 0.55 -2.11 -42.48
C THR A 324 -0.55 -2.98 -41.88
N ARG A 325 -0.80 -4.14 -42.49
CA ARG A 325 -1.64 -5.21 -41.95
C ARG A 325 -0.82 -6.35 -41.33
N GLN A 326 0.49 -6.37 -41.57
CA GLN A 326 1.38 -7.40 -41.06
C GLN A 326 2.68 -6.74 -40.62
N LEU A 327 2.77 -6.43 -39.34
CA LEU A 327 3.94 -5.90 -38.67
C LEU A 327 4.85 -7.04 -38.20
N ALA A 328 4.29 -8.07 -37.59
CA ALA A 328 5.05 -9.15 -36.97
C ALA A 328 5.77 -10.04 -38.01
N HIS A 329 7.08 -10.20 -37.81
CA HIS A 329 7.97 -11.12 -38.53
C HIS A 329 8.41 -12.26 -37.60
N MET A 330 7.72 -13.39 -37.70
CA MET A 330 7.97 -14.57 -36.87
C MET A 330 9.08 -15.47 -37.46
N PRO A 331 9.88 -16.14 -36.62
CA PRO A 331 10.80 -17.18 -37.09
C PRO A 331 10.03 -18.41 -37.59
N ALA A 332 10.68 -19.19 -38.46
CA ALA A 332 10.07 -20.39 -39.02
C ALA A 332 9.67 -21.40 -37.93
N GLY A 333 8.41 -21.84 -37.94
CA GLY A 333 7.87 -22.80 -36.97
C GLY A 333 7.24 -22.19 -35.73
N GLU A 334 7.33 -20.87 -35.54
CA GLU A 334 6.61 -20.14 -34.48
C GLU A 334 5.45 -19.35 -35.09
N SER A 335 4.30 -19.34 -34.40
CA SER A 335 3.18 -18.47 -34.75
C SER A 335 2.31 -18.20 -33.53
N VAL A 336 1.73 -17.00 -33.52
CA VAL A 336 0.67 -16.64 -32.57
C VAL A 336 -0.60 -17.34 -33.02
N GLN A 337 -1.17 -18.19 -32.16
CA GLN A 337 -2.31 -19.03 -32.50
C GLN A 337 -3.64 -18.33 -32.26
N THR A 338 -3.77 -17.70 -31.10
CA THR A 338 -5.00 -17.06 -30.61
C THR A 338 -4.64 -15.75 -29.91
N PRO A 339 -4.37 -14.67 -30.68
CA PRO A 339 -4.07 -13.36 -30.12
C PRO A 339 -5.23 -12.85 -29.25
N TYR A 340 -4.96 -12.60 -27.98
CA TYR A 340 -6.01 -12.29 -27.00
C TYR A 340 -5.81 -10.93 -26.30
N GLY A 341 -4.57 -10.50 -26.10
CA GLY A 341 -4.26 -9.13 -25.68
C GLY A 341 -3.01 -8.55 -26.33
N VAL A 342 -2.95 -7.23 -26.45
CA VAL A 342 -1.76 -6.49 -26.91
C VAL A 342 -1.49 -5.28 -26.02
N ILE A 343 -0.22 -5.07 -25.69
CA ILE A 343 0.26 -3.86 -25.00
C ILE A 343 1.59 -3.40 -25.58
N VAL A 344 1.79 -2.09 -25.65
CA VAL A 344 3.00 -1.49 -26.24
C VAL A 344 3.75 -0.65 -25.22
N ASP A 345 5.05 -0.89 -25.08
CA ASP A 345 5.94 -0.04 -24.28
C ASP A 345 6.41 1.14 -25.14
N ALA A 346 5.76 2.29 -24.97
CA ALA A 346 6.11 3.50 -25.74
C ALA A 346 7.52 4.03 -25.45
N SER A 347 8.18 3.58 -24.37
CA SER A 347 9.51 4.07 -24.00
C SER A 347 10.65 3.42 -24.79
N ASN A 348 10.45 2.19 -25.27
CA ASN A 348 11.43 1.44 -26.06
C ASN A 348 10.88 0.88 -27.38
N GLY A 349 9.57 1.00 -27.62
CA GLY A 349 8.90 0.54 -28.82
C GLY A 349 8.60 -0.96 -28.85
N ASN A 350 8.83 -1.70 -27.77
CA ASN A 350 8.50 -3.13 -27.72
C ASN A 350 6.98 -3.34 -27.75
N ILE A 351 6.55 -4.36 -28.49
CA ILE A 351 5.16 -4.76 -28.63
C ILE A 351 5.02 -6.15 -28.01
N TYR A 352 4.12 -6.28 -27.05
CA TYR A 352 3.86 -7.52 -26.34
C TYR A 352 2.51 -8.08 -26.76
N VAL A 353 2.51 -9.30 -27.31
CA VAL A 353 1.30 -10.01 -27.73
C VAL A 353 1.06 -11.19 -26.81
N MET A 354 -0.11 -11.22 -26.19
CA MET A 354 -0.58 -12.29 -25.33
C MET A 354 -1.41 -13.28 -26.15
N ASP A 355 -0.94 -14.52 -26.22
CA ASP A 355 -1.55 -15.60 -26.97
C ASP A 355 -2.25 -16.57 -26.01
N ALA A 356 -3.57 -16.68 -26.11
CA ALA A 356 -4.35 -17.62 -25.32
C ALA A 356 -4.18 -19.08 -25.77
N THR A 357 -3.59 -19.31 -26.95
CA THR A 357 -3.37 -20.59 -27.63
C THR A 357 -4.64 -21.38 -27.98
N ASN A 358 -5.45 -21.73 -26.99
CA ASN A 358 -6.64 -22.57 -27.14
C ASN A 358 -7.75 -22.28 -26.11
N TYR A 359 -7.60 -21.25 -25.27
CA TYR A 359 -8.54 -20.88 -24.19
C TYR A 359 -8.72 -21.92 -23.07
N VAL A 360 -7.81 -22.88 -22.94
CA VAL A 360 -7.93 -23.99 -21.95
C VAL A 360 -6.63 -24.20 -21.17
N SER A 361 -5.49 -24.06 -21.84
CA SER A 361 -4.18 -24.28 -21.22
C SER A 361 -3.35 -23.01 -21.20
N SER A 362 -2.16 -23.13 -20.61
CA SER A 362 -1.24 -22.00 -20.51
C SER A 362 -0.90 -21.42 -21.87
N GLY A 363 -0.93 -20.10 -21.92
CA GLY A 363 -0.65 -19.31 -23.11
C GLY A 363 0.83 -19.01 -23.30
N ARG A 364 1.07 -18.00 -24.14
CA ARG A 364 2.41 -17.45 -24.40
C ARG A 364 2.38 -15.93 -24.45
N LEU A 365 3.49 -15.32 -24.05
CA LEU A 365 3.79 -13.92 -24.26
C LEU A 365 4.87 -13.82 -25.33
N PHE A 366 4.58 -13.09 -26.41
CA PHE A 366 5.53 -12.79 -27.48
C PHE A 366 5.99 -11.33 -27.37
N CYS A 367 7.28 -11.08 -27.57
CA CYS A 367 7.84 -9.74 -27.67
C CYS A 367 8.38 -9.48 -29.07
N PHE A 368 7.95 -8.37 -29.66
CA PHE A 368 8.46 -7.81 -30.90
C PHE A 368 9.08 -6.44 -30.63
N ASP A 369 10.00 -5.99 -31.49
CA ASP A 369 10.39 -4.59 -31.52
C ASP A 369 9.37 -3.73 -32.31
N GLN A 370 9.62 -2.42 -32.38
CA GLN A 370 8.76 -1.46 -33.07
C GLN A 370 8.65 -1.72 -34.58
N GLN A 371 9.63 -2.41 -35.17
CA GLN A 371 9.64 -2.79 -36.58
C GLN A 371 8.98 -4.16 -36.81
N GLY A 372 8.53 -4.81 -35.73
CA GLY A 372 7.87 -6.11 -35.76
C GLY A 372 8.82 -7.30 -35.82
N ALA A 373 10.12 -7.11 -35.59
CA ALA A 373 11.05 -8.23 -35.50
C ALA A 373 10.82 -8.99 -34.18
N TYR A 374 10.72 -10.31 -34.27
CA TYR A 374 10.62 -11.18 -33.10
C TYR A 374 11.88 -11.09 -32.22
N LYS A 375 11.69 -10.93 -30.90
CA LYS A 375 12.77 -10.90 -29.91
C LYS A 375 12.83 -12.19 -29.11
N TRP A 376 11.72 -12.54 -28.46
CA TRP A 376 11.61 -13.72 -27.60
C TRP A 376 10.14 -14.07 -27.33
N SER A 377 9.91 -15.25 -26.76
CA SER A 377 8.61 -15.63 -26.21
C SER A 377 8.79 -16.51 -24.97
N VAL A 378 7.80 -16.46 -24.08
CA VAL A 378 7.78 -17.25 -22.84
C VAL A 378 6.40 -17.84 -22.61
N ARG A 379 6.33 -18.97 -21.89
CA ARG A 379 5.08 -19.56 -21.42
C ARG A 379 4.50 -18.71 -20.28
N THR A 380 3.20 -18.50 -20.27
CA THR A 380 2.46 -17.72 -19.25
C THR A 380 1.62 -18.64 -18.34
N GLY A 381 0.75 -18.06 -17.53
CA GLY A 381 -0.44 -18.75 -17.00
C GLY A 381 -1.50 -19.05 -18.06
N ASP A 382 -2.68 -19.47 -17.61
CA ASP A 382 -3.79 -19.91 -18.47
C ASP A 382 -4.57 -18.69 -19.00
N ILE A 383 -4.63 -18.54 -20.33
CA ILE A 383 -5.37 -17.46 -21.00
C ILE A 383 -4.83 -16.06 -20.62
N PRO A 384 -3.57 -15.69 -20.97
CA PRO A 384 -3.07 -14.33 -20.79
C PRO A 384 -3.87 -13.38 -21.69
N GLY A 385 -4.46 -12.33 -21.11
CA GLY A 385 -5.32 -11.40 -21.85
C GLY A 385 -5.16 -9.93 -21.52
N HIS A 386 -4.58 -9.63 -20.35
CA HIS A 386 -4.47 -8.27 -19.84
C HIS A 386 -3.09 -8.08 -19.23
N ALA A 387 -2.55 -6.89 -19.37
CA ALA A 387 -1.24 -6.57 -18.84
C ALA A 387 -1.15 -5.08 -18.52
N CYS A 388 -0.22 -4.73 -17.63
CA CYS A 388 0.16 -3.34 -17.41
C CYS A 388 1.63 -3.26 -17.04
N PHE A 389 2.29 -2.18 -17.45
CA PHE A 389 3.67 -1.96 -17.06
C PHE A 389 3.76 -1.63 -15.57
N ALA A 390 4.69 -2.26 -14.88
CA ALA A 390 5.13 -1.83 -13.58
C ALA A 390 5.97 -0.57 -13.79
N GLU A 391 5.52 0.55 -13.24
CA GLU A 391 6.26 1.79 -13.38
C GLU A 391 7.52 1.71 -12.49
N ARG A 392 8.70 2.02 -13.06
CA ARG A 392 9.71 2.71 -12.23
C ARG A 392 9.01 3.96 -11.76
N LYS A 393 9.32 4.43 -10.56
CA LYS A 393 8.99 5.79 -10.18
C LYS A 393 9.58 6.70 -11.28
N VAL A 394 8.76 7.05 -12.25
CA VAL A 394 8.94 8.20 -13.12
C VAL A 394 8.36 9.29 -12.25
N ASP A 395 9.23 10.17 -11.80
CA ASP A 395 8.83 11.38 -11.12
C ASP A 395 7.63 12.00 -11.84
N VAL A 396 6.50 12.01 -11.14
CA VAL A 396 5.30 12.70 -11.61
C VAL A 396 5.69 14.16 -11.83
N PRO A 397 5.53 14.74 -13.03
CA PRO A 397 5.63 16.19 -13.15
C PRO A 397 4.39 16.83 -12.53
N SER A 398 4.65 17.75 -11.59
CA SER A 398 3.76 18.75 -10.97
C SER A 398 3.01 18.37 -9.68
N VAL A 399 3.75 18.16 -8.60
CA VAL A 399 4.20 19.31 -7.79
C VAL A 399 5.71 19.24 -7.82
N VAL A 400 6.39 20.26 -8.33
CA VAL A 400 7.85 20.33 -8.33
C VAL A 400 8.31 20.26 -6.87
N PRO A 401 8.99 19.19 -6.40
CA PRO A 401 9.83 19.33 -5.22
C PRO A 401 11.07 20.10 -5.69
N PRO A 402 11.61 21.04 -4.89
CA PRO A 402 12.83 21.73 -5.26
C PRO A 402 13.93 20.72 -5.59
N ALA A 403 14.75 21.03 -6.59
CA ALA A 403 15.82 20.20 -7.13
C ALA A 403 17.02 19.98 -6.15
N SER A 404 16.75 19.83 -4.85
CA SER A 404 17.76 19.75 -3.79
C SER A 404 17.30 19.01 -2.53
N GLY A 405 16.30 18.12 -2.64
CA GLY A 405 15.76 17.43 -1.45
C GLY A 405 16.77 16.47 -0.80
N SER A 406 16.59 16.17 0.48
CA SER A 406 17.40 15.24 1.26
C SER A 406 16.54 14.17 1.93
N ALA A 407 17.00 12.91 1.95
CA ALA A 407 16.37 11.83 2.72
C ALA A 407 16.38 12.06 4.25
N TYR A 408 17.06 13.10 4.72
CA TYR A 408 17.29 13.41 6.12
C TYR A 408 16.56 14.68 6.54
N ILE A 409 16.44 14.88 7.85
CA ILE A 409 15.87 16.09 8.48
C ILE A 409 16.28 17.36 7.74
N SER A 410 15.29 18.19 7.39
CA SER A 410 15.51 19.47 6.72
C SER A 410 15.72 20.59 7.73
N ALA A 411 14.87 20.65 8.76
CA ALA A 411 14.91 21.61 9.86
C ALA A 411 14.22 21.09 11.13
N VAL A 412 14.58 21.70 12.26
CA VAL A 412 13.97 21.50 13.58
C VAL A 412 13.01 22.67 13.85
N ASP A 413 11.75 22.35 14.14
CA ASP A 413 10.66 23.31 14.34
C ASP A 413 10.50 23.71 15.80
N GLU A 414 10.69 22.75 16.70
CA GLU A 414 10.60 22.97 18.14
C GLU A 414 11.69 22.18 18.85
N TYR A 415 12.27 22.77 19.90
CA TYR A 415 13.15 22.07 20.82
C TYR A 415 12.95 22.64 22.22
N VAL A 416 12.27 21.85 23.04
CA VAL A 416 11.94 22.18 24.43
C VAL A 416 12.41 21.02 25.29
N PRO A 417 13.72 20.94 25.58
CA PRO A 417 14.26 19.89 26.42
C PRO A 417 13.81 20.08 27.88
N ALA A 418 13.69 18.97 28.60
CA ALA A 418 13.59 19.01 30.04
C ALA A 418 14.99 19.20 30.64
N PRO A 419 15.11 19.63 31.90
CA PRO A 419 16.41 19.79 32.53
C PRO A 419 17.22 18.49 32.58
N GLY A 420 18.54 18.57 32.39
CA GLY A 420 19.42 17.40 32.32
C GLY A 420 20.91 17.72 32.19
N GLN A 421 21.75 16.70 32.37
CA GLN A 421 23.20 16.79 32.45
C GLN A 421 23.89 17.06 31.11
N PHE A 422 23.19 16.92 29.98
CA PHE A 422 23.70 17.25 28.65
C PHE A 422 23.03 18.48 28.04
N ILE A 423 22.04 19.04 28.73
CA ILE A 423 21.40 20.29 28.31
C ILE A 423 22.43 21.43 28.34
N ASN A 424 22.31 22.33 27.36
CA ASN A 424 23.26 23.39 27.03
C ASN A 424 24.62 22.91 26.47
N VAL A 425 24.86 21.59 26.36
CA VAL A 425 26.07 21.01 25.74
C VAL A 425 25.75 20.26 24.45
N LEU A 426 24.59 19.61 24.36
CA LEU A 426 24.13 18.86 23.19
C LEU A 426 22.73 19.34 22.73
N PRO A 427 22.66 20.34 21.84
CA PRO A 427 23.78 21.07 21.24
C PRO A 427 24.38 22.12 22.21
N ALA A 428 25.57 22.61 21.89
CA ALA A 428 26.24 23.63 22.70
C ALA A 428 25.51 24.98 22.61
N VAL A 429 25.13 25.53 23.75
CA VAL A 429 24.39 26.79 23.87
C VAL A 429 25.23 27.83 24.59
N ASP A 430 25.22 29.05 24.05
CA ASP A 430 25.90 30.21 24.59
C ASP A 430 24.91 31.09 25.38
N ALA A 431 25.43 31.98 26.24
CA ALA A 431 24.59 32.76 27.15
C ALA A 431 23.63 33.75 26.45
N ASP A 432 23.90 34.11 25.20
CA ASP A 432 23.12 35.03 24.37
C ASP A 432 22.18 34.32 23.38
N ASP A 433 22.15 32.98 23.38
CA ASP A 433 21.21 32.21 22.57
C ASP A 433 19.75 32.42 22.99
N ASN A 434 18.87 32.38 22.00
CA ASN A 434 17.42 32.40 22.16
C ASN A 434 16.80 31.20 21.43
N VAL A 435 15.48 31.07 21.47
CA VAL A 435 14.76 29.97 20.81
C VAL A 435 15.20 29.80 19.34
N ASP A 436 15.22 30.88 18.55
CA ASP A 436 15.53 30.81 17.13
C ASP A 436 17.00 30.39 16.86
N SER A 437 17.96 30.88 17.65
CA SER A 437 19.37 30.50 17.48
C SER A 437 19.61 29.06 17.91
N VAL A 438 18.93 28.59 18.96
CA VAL A 438 19.00 27.19 19.39
C VAL A 438 18.37 26.26 18.35
N LEU A 439 17.21 26.60 17.76
CA LEU A 439 16.62 25.80 16.68
C LEU A 439 17.54 25.67 15.46
N LYS A 440 18.27 26.75 15.12
CA LYS A 440 19.31 26.72 14.07
C LYS A 440 20.47 25.80 14.43
N LYS A 441 20.95 25.83 15.68
CA LYS A 441 22.00 24.92 16.16
C LYS A 441 21.52 23.46 16.14
N CYS A 442 20.28 23.20 16.55
CA CYS A 442 19.67 21.87 16.49
C CYS A 442 19.57 21.38 15.04
N THR A 443 19.05 22.23 14.15
CA THR A 443 18.98 21.95 12.71
C THR A 443 20.36 21.63 12.13
N ALA A 444 21.36 22.46 12.41
CA ALA A 444 22.72 22.22 11.93
C ALA A 444 23.34 20.92 12.47
N THR A 445 22.95 20.51 13.68
CA THR A 445 23.42 19.27 14.30
C THR A 445 22.79 18.03 13.65
N LEU A 446 21.49 18.06 13.36
CA LEU A 446 20.75 16.87 12.90
C LEU A 446 20.56 16.79 11.38
N LYS A 447 20.81 17.87 10.64
CA LYS A 447 20.61 17.92 9.18
C LYS A 447 21.64 17.07 8.45
N GLY A 448 21.16 16.28 7.49
CA GLY A 448 22.01 15.63 6.49
C GLY A 448 22.67 14.30 6.90
N GLY A 449 22.30 13.72 8.05
CA GLY A 449 22.80 12.40 8.43
C GLY A 449 22.57 12.04 9.90
N PHE A 450 23.42 11.17 10.43
CA PHE A 450 23.37 10.68 11.82
C PHE A 450 24.61 11.07 12.64
N ASP A 451 25.42 12.02 12.16
CA ASP A 451 26.69 12.38 12.79
C ASP A 451 26.52 13.30 14.01
N GLY A 452 25.39 13.99 14.11
CA GLY A 452 25.04 14.84 15.25
C GLY A 452 24.45 14.08 16.43
N MET A 453 24.20 14.81 17.51
CA MET A 453 23.51 14.32 18.71
C MET A 453 22.94 15.48 19.52
N ILE A 454 21.70 15.32 19.98
CA ILE A 454 20.98 16.25 20.85
C ILE A 454 20.39 15.45 22.01
N SER A 455 20.37 16.03 23.21
CA SER A 455 19.79 15.42 24.40
C SER A 455 18.42 16.02 24.72
N LEU A 456 17.43 15.20 25.06
CA LEU A 456 16.10 15.68 25.44
C LEU A 456 15.96 15.98 26.94
N GLY A 457 16.95 15.59 27.74
CA GLY A 457 16.95 15.73 29.20
C GLY A 457 15.93 14.82 29.87
N GLY A 458 15.40 15.21 31.03
CA GLY A 458 14.40 14.43 31.77
C GLY A 458 13.07 14.19 31.03
N PHE A 459 12.10 13.58 31.73
CA PHE A 459 10.80 13.23 31.14
C PHE A 459 10.13 14.41 30.42
N GLY A 460 9.61 14.11 29.23
CA GLY A 460 8.75 14.99 28.45
C GLY A 460 9.49 16.04 27.63
N GLY A 461 10.79 16.26 27.87
CA GLY A 461 11.62 17.04 26.98
C GLY A 461 11.54 16.50 25.56
N TYR A 462 11.41 17.39 24.56
CA TYR A 462 11.09 16.98 23.20
C TYR A 462 11.77 17.82 22.11
N ILE A 463 11.82 17.23 20.92
CA ILE A 463 12.21 17.87 19.68
C ILE A 463 11.19 17.56 18.59
N THR A 464 10.78 18.57 17.83
CA THR A 464 9.93 18.44 16.64
C THR A 464 10.74 18.83 15.40
N PHE A 465 10.65 18.05 14.34
CA PHE A 465 11.34 18.32 13.07
C PHE A 465 10.53 17.87 11.87
N HIS A 466 10.91 18.37 10.70
CA HIS A 466 10.35 17.98 9.41
C HIS A 466 11.43 17.68 8.37
N PHE A 467 11.00 17.01 7.32
CA PHE A 467 11.76 16.77 6.09
C PHE A 467 11.34 17.81 5.05
N ASP A 468 12.12 18.00 3.99
CA ASP A 468 11.76 18.95 2.92
C ASP A 468 10.60 18.44 2.03
N HIS A 469 9.97 17.34 2.44
CA HIS A 469 8.84 16.67 1.83
C HIS A 469 8.02 15.94 2.92
N PRO A 470 6.73 15.67 2.67
CA PRO A 470 5.96 14.77 3.52
C PRO A 470 6.48 13.33 3.43
N ILE A 471 6.54 12.63 4.55
CA ILE A 471 6.89 11.20 4.59
C ILE A 471 5.63 10.39 4.38
N ARG A 472 5.66 9.53 3.38
CA ARG A 472 4.53 8.65 3.06
C ARG A 472 4.52 7.45 3.98
N ASN A 473 3.33 7.07 4.43
CA ASN A 473 3.12 5.78 5.09
C ASN A 473 3.02 4.67 4.04
N ILE A 474 3.96 3.72 4.08
CA ILE A 474 3.92 2.46 3.37
C ILE A 474 3.50 1.38 4.36
N SER A 475 2.20 1.15 4.41
CA SER A 475 1.57 0.21 5.34
C SER A 475 2.31 -1.12 5.48
N GLY A 476 2.69 -1.44 6.72
CA GLY A 476 3.39 -2.68 7.10
C GLY A 476 4.90 -2.69 6.83
N GLU A 477 5.47 -1.59 6.34
CA GLU A 477 6.91 -1.39 6.19
C GLU A 477 7.38 -0.27 7.15
N PRO A 478 8.66 -0.27 7.58
CA PRO A 478 9.19 0.86 8.33
C PRO A 478 9.42 2.07 7.40
N ASP A 479 8.79 3.21 7.73
CA ASP A 479 8.84 4.47 6.98
C ASP A 479 9.99 5.39 7.41
N LEU A 480 10.29 5.35 8.71
CA LEU A 480 11.21 6.26 9.38
C LEU A 480 12.34 5.48 10.04
N LEU A 481 13.56 6.00 9.97
CA LEU A 481 14.67 5.58 10.81
C LEU A 481 15.12 6.75 11.68
N ILE A 482 14.94 6.67 12.99
CA ILE A 482 15.31 7.73 13.94
C ILE A 482 16.32 7.17 14.93
N LYS A 483 17.58 7.63 14.84
CA LYS A 483 18.68 7.06 15.63
C LYS A 483 18.91 7.81 16.93
N GLY A 484 19.19 7.06 17.99
CA GLY A 484 19.82 7.54 19.22
C GLY A 484 21.26 7.04 19.36
N ASN A 485 21.81 7.07 20.57
CA ASN A 485 23.14 6.58 20.89
C ASN A 485 23.14 5.25 21.68
N ALA A 486 21.97 4.60 21.78
CA ALA A 486 21.74 3.39 22.54
C ALA A 486 22.82 2.32 22.37
N MET A 487 23.17 1.69 23.49
CA MET A 487 24.03 0.51 23.53
C MET A 487 23.34 -0.60 24.31
N VAL A 488 23.82 -1.84 24.17
CA VAL A 488 23.30 -2.97 24.96
C VAL A 488 23.51 -2.66 26.45
N GLY A 489 22.40 -2.51 27.19
CA GLY A 489 22.41 -2.15 28.61
C GLY A 489 22.41 -0.64 28.91
N ALA A 490 22.29 0.21 27.89
CA ALA A 490 22.15 1.66 27.98
C ALA A 490 21.02 2.11 27.02
N SER A 491 19.78 1.80 27.39
CA SER A 491 18.56 2.14 26.65
C SER A 491 17.84 3.31 27.33
N GLU A 492 17.61 4.40 26.59
CA GLU A 492 17.01 5.64 27.08
C GLU A 492 15.78 6.02 26.22
N PRO A 493 14.72 5.20 26.26
CA PRO A 493 13.68 5.17 25.25
C PRO A 493 12.87 6.47 25.14
N GLY A 494 12.85 7.04 23.94
CA GLY A 494 11.97 8.15 23.55
C GLY A 494 10.76 7.67 22.76
N ILE A 495 9.60 8.28 22.99
CA ILE A 495 8.39 8.00 22.20
C ILE A 495 8.35 8.93 20.99
N VAL A 496 7.90 8.37 19.86
CA VAL A 496 7.69 9.11 18.61
C VAL A 496 6.23 9.48 18.49
N MET A 497 5.97 10.74 18.12
CA MET A 497 4.70 11.24 17.67
C MET A 497 4.84 11.74 16.24
N VAL A 498 3.75 11.63 15.48
CA VAL A 498 3.69 12.10 14.10
C VAL A 498 2.46 12.96 13.89
N SER A 499 2.55 13.92 12.98
CA SER A 499 1.45 14.80 12.60
C SER A 499 1.49 15.07 11.10
N LYS A 500 0.30 15.23 10.52
CA LYS A 500 0.09 15.65 9.13
C LYS A 500 -0.32 17.11 9.14
N ASP A 501 0.27 17.91 8.25
CA ASP A 501 -0.12 19.31 8.02
C ASP A 501 -1.44 19.35 7.23
N GLU A 502 -2.55 19.11 7.93
CA GLU A 502 -3.89 19.10 7.36
C GLU A 502 -4.31 20.50 6.91
N ASN A 503 -3.90 21.52 7.67
CA ASN A 503 -4.29 22.91 7.41
C ASN A 503 -3.39 23.62 6.37
N ARG A 504 -2.23 23.02 6.05
CA ARG A 504 -1.24 23.45 5.04
C ARG A 504 -0.55 24.77 5.37
N ASN A 505 -0.32 25.05 6.64
CA ASN A 505 0.38 26.27 7.08
C ASN A 505 1.90 26.07 7.23
N GLY A 506 2.40 24.83 7.11
CA GLY A 506 3.79 24.49 7.31
C GLY A 506 4.25 24.59 8.77
N LEU A 507 3.34 24.47 9.74
CA LEU A 507 3.61 24.52 11.17
C LEU A 507 3.17 23.22 11.88
N PRO A 508 3.87 22.79 12.94
CA PRO A 508 3.55 21.60 13.72
C PRO A 508 2.33 21.78 14.67
N ASP A 509 1.22 22.34 14.18
CA ASP A 509 0.05 22.75 14.99
C ASP A 509 -1.24 21.95 14.74
N ASP A 510 -1.19 20.94 13.87
CA ASP A 510 -2.29 20.00 13.63
C ASP A 510 -2.29 18.83 14.64
N GLN A 511 -3.25 17.90 14.47
CA GLN A 511 -3.42 16.77 15.39
C GLN A 511 -2.19 15.86 15.41
N TRP A 512 -1.79 15.46 16.63
CA TRP A 512 -0.67 14.56 16.87
C TRP A 512 -1.12 13.15 17.26
N PHE A 513 -0.37 12.16 16.78
CA PHE A 513 -0.59 10.74 17.07
C PHE A 513 0.71 10.12 17.59
N GLU A 514 0.66 9.41 18.71
CA GLU A 514 1.81 8.60 19.16
C GLU A 514 1.97 7.38 18.26
N LEU A 515 3.21 6.94 18.02
CA LEU A 515 3.48 5.62 17.46
C LEU A 515 3.54 4.61 18.60
N LYS A 516 2.73 3.56 18.49
CA LYS A 516 2.63 2.49 19.49
C LYS A 516 3.95 1.72 19.60
N GLY A 517 4.42 1.53 20.84
CA GLY A 517 5.62 0.74 21.14
C GLY A 517 5.30 -0.55 21.89
N SER A 518 6.34 -1.34 22.17
CA SER A 518 6.14 -2.66 22.79
C SER A 518 5.60 -2.61 24.22
N ALA A 519 5.76 -1.51 24.96
CA ALA A 519 5.29 -1.42 26.35
C ALA A 519 3.75 -1.48 26.45
N ASP A 520 3.04 -1.08 25.40
CA ASP A 520 1.58 -1.22 25.30
C ASP A 520 1.09 -2.65 25.51
N THR A 521 1.87 -3.63 25.04
CA THR A 521 1.53 -5.05 25.14
C THR A 521 2.34 -5.76 26.20
N ASP A 522 3.62 -5.41 26.33
CA ASP A 522 4.57 -6.17 27.15
C ASP A 522 4.57 -5.66 28.61
N SER A 523 4.01 -4.47 28.87
CA SER A 523 4.00 -3.80 30.17
C SER A 523 2.62 -3.28 30.59
N VAL A 524 1.56 -4.03 30.23
CA VAL A 524 0.18 -3.70 30.61
C VAL A 524 0.06 -3.41 32.11
N GLY A 525 -0.53 -2.26 32.45
CA GLY A 525 -0.69 -1.79 33.83
C GLY A 525 0.53 -1.11 34.45
N LYS A 526 1.64 -0.98 33.71
CA LYS A 526 2.86 -0.27 34.16
C LYS A 526 3.18 0.99 33.36
N VAL A 527 2.51 1.20 32.23
CA VAL A 527 2.57 2.44 31.44
C VAL A 527 1.57 3.45 32.02
N THR A 528 1.98 4.71 32.18
CA THR A 528 1.08 5.79 32.64
C THR A 528 0.83 6.76 31.49
N PHE A 529 -0.38 6.77 30.95
CA PHE A 529 -0.81 7.70 29.90
C PHE A 529 -1.24 9.05 30.51
N GLY A 530 -1.08 10.15 29.77
CA GLY A 530 -1.44 11.49 30.24
C GLY A 530 -0.65 11.93 31.48
N TYR A 531 0.57 11.40 31.65
CA TYR A 531 1.45 11.76 32.75
C TYR A 531 1.98 13.17 32.53
N ARG A 532 1.74 14.05 33.51
CA ARG A 532 2.24 15.42 33.50
C ARG A 532 3.28 15.65 34.61
N ILE A 533 4.35 16.36 34.28
CA ILE A 533 5.41 16.78 35.20
C ILE A 533 5.73 18.27 35.00
N THR A 534 6.06 18.97 36.08
CA THR A 534 6.49 20.37 36.05
C THR A 534 7.85 20.51 36.70
N TYR A 535 8.82 21.03 35.96
CA TYR A 535 10.15 21.40 36.44
C TYR A 535 10.16 22.89 36.82
N THR A 536 10.81 23.22 37.93
CA THR A 536 10.99 24.61 38.37
C THR A 536 12.46 24.97 38.29
N GLU A 537 12.78 26.05 37.57
CA GLU A 537 14.13 26.60 37.45
C GLU A 537 14.80 26.77 38.82
N ASN A 538 16.03 26.23 38.96
CA ASN A 538 16.83 26.33 40.18
C ASN A 538 18.31 26.48 39.81
N PRO A 539 18.75 27.71 39.49
CA PRO A 539 20.04 27.95 38.84
C PRO A 539 21.21 27.33 39.59
N MET A 540 22.06 26.60 38.85
CA MET A 540 23.27 25.93 39.31
C MET A 540 23.06 24.98 40.50
N ARG A 541 21.85 24.44 40.65
CA ARG A 541 21.44 23.50 41.70
C ARG A 541 20.59 22.37 41.12
N ASP A 542 20.31 21.35 41.93
CA ASP A 542 19.39 20.28 41.57
C ASP A 542 18.04 20.88 41.15
N ILE A 543 17.50 20.44 40.01
CA ILE A 543 16.29 21.03 39.44
C ILE A 543 15.05 20.33 40.00
N PRO A 544 14.24 20.98 40.84
CA PRO A 544 13.06 20.36 41.42
C PRO A 544 11.96 20.14 40.37
N TRP A 545 11.23 19.04 40.54
CA TRP A 545 10.03 18.74 39.76
C TRP A 545 8.90 18.24 40.65
N THR A 546 7.66 18.44 40.19
CA THR A 546 6.44 17.87 40.79
C THR A 546 5.56 17.30 39.69
N ASP A 547 5.00 16.13 39.90
CA ASP A 547 4.11 15.47 38.94
C ASP A 547 2.63 15.61 39.28
N SER A 548 1.79 15.30 38.30
CA SER A 548 0.32 15.31 38.38
C SER A 548 -0.27 14.40 39.46
N ARG A 549 0.52 13.50 40.06
CA ARG A 549 0.11 12.62 41.17
C ARG A 549 0.53 13.19 42.53
N GLY A 550 1.14 14.38 42.57
CA GLY A 550 1.63 15.03 43.78
C GLY A 550 2.97 14.49 44.26
N VAL A 551 3.69 13.72 43.44
CA VAL A 551 5.04 13.26 43.77
C VAL A 551 6.04 14.33 43.34
N SER A 552 7.01 14.64 44.22
CA SER A 552 8.09 15.58 43.92
C SER A 552 9.45 14.88 43.97
N GLY A 553 10.40 15.41 43.22
CA GLY A 553 11.79 14.96 43.20
C GLY A 553 12.69 16.01 42.58
N THR A 554 13.91 15.62 42.21
CA THR A 554 14.86 16.50 41.52
C THR A 554 15.49 15.80 40.32
N VAL A 555 15.98 16.60 39.36
CA VAL A 555 17.07 16.20 38.46
C VAL A 555 18.37 16.57 39.16
N PRO A 556 19.11 15.60 39.72
CA PRO A 556 20.28 15.89 40.54
C PRO A 556 21.47 16.26 39.66
N ARG A 557 22.25 17.24 40.12
CA ARG A 557 23.53 17.57 39.48
C ARG A 557 24.59 16.55 39.86
N ASN A 558 25.53 16.31 38.95
CA ASN A 558 26.66 15.42 39.19
C ASN A 558 28.00 16.15 39.08
N GLU A 559 29.09 15.49 39.46
CA GLU A 559 30.43 16.10 39.49
C GLU A 559 31.08 16.20 38.09
N PHE A 560 30.53 15.50 37.09
CA PHE A 560 31.08 15.41 35.73
C PHE A 560 30.56 16.53 34.81
N HIS A 561 29.30 16.94 34.98
CA HIS A 561 28.65 17.97 34.16
C HIS A 561 28.44 19.26 34.96
N LYS A 562 29.21 20.29 34.63
CA LYS A 562 29.31 21.53 35.42
C LYS A 562 28.49 22.70 34.91
N GLN A 563 27.95 22.61 33.70
CA GLN A 563 27.11 23.65 33.09
C GLN A 563 25.72 23.73 33.76
N GLU A 564 24.91 24.72 33.38
CA GLU A 564 23.52 24.81 33.83
C GLU A 564 22.71 23.59 33.30
N TYR A 565 21.85 23.00 34.12
CA TYR A 565 21.02 21.86 33.71
C TYR A 565 19.65 22.31 33.19
N PHE A 566 19.19 23.49 33.63
CA PHE A 566 18.00 24.11 33.06
C PHE A 566 18.31 24.69 31.67
N PRO A 567 17.41 24.59 30.67
CA PRO A 567 17.68 25.15 29.34
C PRO A 567 17.85 26.67 29.41
N MET A 568 19.01 27.20 29.02
CA MET A 568 19.37 28.62 29.26
C MET A 568 18.55 29.64 28.46
N TRP A 569 17.91 29.20 27.38
CA TRP A 569 17.05 30.04 26.52
C TRP A 569 15.57 29.99 26.91
N LEU A 570 15.23 29.19 27.93
CA LEU A 570 13.88 29.06 28.48
C LEU A 570 13.89 29.55 29.93
N HIS A 571 12.77 30.09 30.40
CA HIS A 571 12.67 30.67 31.74
C HIS A 571 11.37 30.26 32.43
N GLY A 572 11.42 30.17 33.76
CA GLY A 572 10.24 29.87 34.57
C GLY A 572 9.98 28.37 34.75
N GLN A 573 8.70 27.96 34.72
CA GLN A 573 8.32 26.56 34.88
C GLN A 573 8.14 25.88 33.53
N LEU A 574 8.72 24.69 33.37
CA LEU A 574 8.51 23.84 32.20
C LEU A 574 7.57 22.71 32.58
N THR A 575 6.43 22.60 31.89
CA THR A 575 5.45 21.53 32.12
C THR A 575 5.32 20.69 30.88
N PHE A 576 5.47 19.39 31.03
CA PHE A 576 5.37 18.42 29.95
C PHE A 576 4.28 17.41 30.26
N GLU A 577 3.65 16.89 29.19
CA GLU A 577 2.62 15.87 29.26
C GLU A 577 2.87 14.81 28.18
N GLY A 578 2.69 13.54 28.52
CA GLY A 578 2.85 12.44 27.59
C GLY A 578 2.68 11.08 28.26
N THR A 579 3.20 10.04 27.60
CA THR A 579 3.20 8.67 28.10
C THR A 579 4.48 8.38 28.88
N LEU A 580 4.35 8.01 30.15
CA LEU A 580 5.46 7.56 31.01
C LEU A 580 5.61 6.04 30.90
N LEU A 581 6.76 5.61 30.40
CA LEU A 581 7.15 4.21 30.33
C LEU A 581 7.57 3.69 31.72
N PRO A 582 7.45 2.38 31.97
CA PRO A 582 8.00 1.80 33.19
C PRO A 582 9.51 2.00 33.25
N ARG A 583 10.03 2.13 34.47
CA ARG A 583 11.47 2.20 34.71
C ARG A 583 12.16 0.96 34.15
N ASN A 584 13.20 1.18 33.36
CA ASN A 584 14.02 0.12 32.78
C ASN A 584 15.42 0.00 33.43
N GLY A 585 15.77 0.94 34.32
CA GLY A 585 17.03 0.95 35.05
C GLY A 585 17.00 0.06 36.28
N TYR A 586 18.00 -0.81 36.42
CA TYR A 586 18.25 -1.57 37.66
C TYR A 586 19.74 -1.69 37.94
N ARG A 587 20.07 -2.02 39.19
CA ARG A 587 21.46 -2.16 39.64
C ARG A 587 21.86 -3.62 39.71
N ASN A 588 22.86 -4.00 38.93
CA ASN A 588 23.52 -5.31 38.96
C ASN A 588 25.05 -5.13 38.91
N SER A 589 25.66 -4.86 40.07
CA SER A 589 27.04 -4.37 40.23
C SER A 589 27.30 -2.98 39.63
N PHE A 590 26.79 -2.73 38.41
CA PHE A 590 26.68 -1.44 37.73
C PHE A 590 25.20 -1.17 37.39
N TRP A 591 24.88 0.05 36.95
CA TRP A 591 23.55 0.33 36.42
C TRP A 591 23.40 -0.26 35.02
N VAL A 592 22.24 -0.88 34.77
CA VAL A 592 21.85 -1.46 33.48
C VAL A 592 20.47 -0.92 33.15
N LEU A 593 20.33 -0.36 31.95
CA LEU A 593 19.07 0.12 31.40
C LEU A 593 18.62 -0.84 30.30
N SER A 594 17.57 -1.61 30.57
CA SER A 594 17.06 -2.63 29.66
C SER A 594 16.29 -2.03 28.49
N ALA A 595 16.52 -2.55 27.28
CA ALA A 595 15.76 -2.16 26.11
C ALA A 595 14.32 -2.71 26.14
N PHE A 596 13.39 -1.90 25.63
CA PHE A 596 12.08 -2.35 25.18
C PHE A 596 12.23 -3.03 23.80
N ARG A 597 11.23 -3.81 23.40
CA ARG A 597 11.34 -4.69 22.22
C ARG A 597 11.33 -3.93 20.89
N PHE A 598 10.53 -2.86 20.77
CA PHE A 598 10.45 -1.99 19.58
C PHE A 598 9.68 -0.70 19.88
N GLY A 599 9.74 0.27 18.97
CA GLY A 599 8.86 1.45 18.94
C GLY A 599 9.34 2.63 19.78
N TYR A 600 10.64 2.71 20.06
CA TYR A 600 11.21 3.80 20.85
C TYR A 600 12.56 4.24 20.28
N VAL A 601 12.81 5.55 20.24
CA VAL A 601 14.12 6.12 19.88
C VAL A 601 15.09 5.85 21.01
N ASP A 602 16.37 5.70 20.69
CA ASP A 602 17.43 5.52 21.69
C ASP A 602 17.23 4.30 22.61
N ASN A 603 16.62 3.27 22.05
CA ASN A 603 16.23 2.08 22.78
C ASN A 603 17.05 0.85 22.41
N LEU A 604 17.25 0.61 21.11
CA LEU A 604 18.00 -0.51 20.56
C LEU A 604 19.10 0.01 19.62
N PRO A 605 20.30 -0.61 19.61
CA PRO A 605 21.44 -0.12 18.84
C PRO A 605 21.36 -0.42 17.33
N THR A 606 20.34 -1.15 16.87
CA THR A 606 20.21 -1.57 15.47
C THR A 606 19.26 -0.66 14.71
N ASP A 607 19.41 -0.64 13.39
CA ASP A 607 18.52 0.14 12.52
C ASP A 607 17.09 -0.39 12.62
N GLU A 608 16.88 -1.71 12.65
CA GLU A 608 15.54 -2.29 12.79
C GLU A 608 14.87 -1.90 14.11
N GLY A 609 15.63 -1.82 15.20
CA GLY A 609 15.14 -1.39 16.51
C GLY A 609 14.91 0.12 16.63
N SER A 610 15.42 0.89 15.66
CA SER A 610 15.30 2.34 15.54
C SER A 610 14.42 2.76 14.35
N SER A 611 13.76 1.81 13.70
CA SER A 611 12.83 2.06 12.61
C SER A 611 11.39 2.09 13.09
N PHE A 612 10.58 2.92 12.45
CA PHE A 612 9.19 3.20 12.82
C PHE A 612 8.31 3.09 11.59
N ASP A 613 7.17 2.44 11.78
CA ASP A 613 6.09 2.31 10.81
C ASP A 613 4.95 3.25 11.24
N ILE A 614 4.49 4.10 10.33
CA ILE A 614 3.45 5.10 10.59
C ILE A 614 2.11 4.42 10.88
N ASP A 615 1.86 3.18 10.45
CA ASP A 615 0.68 2.40 10.86
C ASP A 615 0.64 2.10 12.36
N TRP A 616 1.73 2.35 13.10
CA TRP A 616 1.71 2.28 14.56
C TRP A 616 1.00 3.49 15.19
N ALA A 617 0.59 4.48 14.40
CA ALA A 617 -0.12 5.66 14.89
C ALA A 617 -1.41 5.29 15.63
N ILE A 618 -1.61 5.95 16.76
CA ILE A 618 -2.75 5.73 17.64
C ILE A 618 -3.29 7.05 18.20
N ASP A 619 -4.60 7.09 18.42
CA ASP A 619 -5.27 8.23 19.05
C ASP A 619 -5.06 8.27 20.57
N SER A 620 -5.61 9.30 21.22
CA SER A 620 -5.56 9.46 22.69
C SER A 620 -6.28 8.35 23.48
N HIS A 621 -7.14 7.57 22.81
CA HIS A 621 -7.80 6.39 23.37
C HIS A 621 -7.06 5.08 23.04
N ARG A 622 -5.85 5.17 22.44
CA ARG A 622 -5.04 4.05 21.96
C ARG A 622 -5.66 3.25 20.82
N ASN A 623 -6.64 3.80 20.10
CA ASN A 623 -7.17 3.17 18.89
C ASN A 623 -6.20 3.40 17.72
N PRO A 624 -5.98 2.41 16.84
CA PRO A 624 -5.21 2.60 15.62
C PRO A 624 -5.77 3.73 14.76
N VAL A 625 -4.89 4.56 14.22
CA VAL A 625 -5.20 5.64 13.29
C VAL A 625 -4.41 5.42 12.02
N HIS A 626 -5.09 5.52 10.88
CA HIS A 626 -4.42 5.46 9.58
C HIS A 626 -4.07 6.88 9.13
N LEU A 627 -2.78 7.10 8.86
CA LEU A 627 -2.25 8.31 8.24
C LEU A 627 -1.65 7.90 6.89
N ASP A 628 -2.01 8.56 5.80
CA ASP A 628 -1.44 8.31 4.46
C ASP A 628 -0.02 8.90 4.29
N GLN A 629 0.24 9.99 5.03
CA GLN A 629 1.54 10.64 5.13
C GLN A 629 1.60 11.44 6.44
N ILE A 630 2.80 11.90 6.77
CA ILE A 630 3.10 12.81 7.88
C ILE A 630 3.99 13.94 7.37
N ASP A 631 3.93 15.09 8.04
CA ASP A 631 4.74 16.26 7.71
C ASP A 631 5.70 16.60 8.86
N PHE A 632 5.31 16.27 10.09
CA PHE A 632 6.10 16.51 11.30
C PHE A 632 6.30 15.25 12.12
N VAL A 633 7.48 15.14 12.71
CA VAL A 633 7.86 14.11 13.67
C VAL A 633 8.29 14.78 14.97
N ARG A 634 7.78 14.30 16.10
CA ARG A 634 8.23 14.70 17.43
C ARG A 634 8.76 13.51 18.18
N VAL A 635 9.91 13.67 18.84
CA VAL A 635 10.45 12.68 19.78
C VAL A 635 10.47 13.30 21.16
N TYR A 636 9.97 12.59 22.16
CA TYR A 636 10.03 13.03 23.56
C TYR A 636 10.54 11.95 24.50
N ASN A 637 11.30 12.33 25.53
CA ASN A 637 11.80 11.37 26.52
C ASN A 637 10.65 10.81 27.37
N ALA A 638 10.53 9.49 27.42
CA ALA A 638 9.44 8.81 28.11
C ALA A 638 9.83 8.21 29.48
N GLN A 639 11.01 8.55 30.01
CA GLN A 639 11.52 8.04 31.29
C GLN A 639 11.59 9.12 32.38
N ASN A 640 11.16 8.76 33.59
CA ASN A 640 11.40 9.55 34.81
C ASN A 640 12.14 8.69 35.86
N GLN A 641 13.46 8.62 35.73
CA GLN A 641 14.34 7.89 36.64
C GLN A 641 15.75 8.51 36.70
N VAL A 642 16.48 8.20 37.77
CA VAL A 642 17.88 8.57 37.96
C VAL A 642 18.68 7.31 38.30
N CYS A 643 19.73 7.03 37.53
CA CYS A 643 20.55 5.82 37.61
C CYS A 643 21.90 6.10 38.29
N GLY A 644 21.85 6.65 39.51
CA GLY A 644 23.03 6.95 40.32
C GLY A 644 24.00 7.90 39.62
N TRP A 645 25.26 7.48 39.45
CA TRP A 645 26.30 8.30 38.82
C TRP A 645 26.09 8.51 37.32
N LEU A 646 25.25 7.70 36.66
CA LEU A 646 24.86 7.92 35.26
C LEU A 646 23.95 9.14 35.09
N GLY A 647 23.35 9.65 36.19
CA GLY A 647 22.42 10.78 36.13
C GLY A 647 21.00 10.36 35.76
N GLU A 648 20.21 11.32 35.28
CA GLU A 648 18.90 11.09 34.70
C GLU A 648 18.98 10.27 33.42
N THR A 649 17.94 9.49 33.13
CA THR A 649 17.80 8.83 31.83
C THR A 649 17.27 9.83 30.82
N SER A 650 18.02 10.06 29.75
CA SER A 650 17.73 11.05 28.70
C SER A 650 17.74 10.40 27.34
N THR A 651 16.69 10.63 26.55
CA THR A 651 16.68 10.19 25.15
C THR A 651 17.54 11.09 24.31
N GLU A 652 18.50 10.49 23.61
CA GLU A 652 19.37 11.18 22.67
C GLU A 652 18.89 10.97 21.23
N VAL A 653 18.92 12.04 20.42
CA VAL A 653 18.51 12.02 19.01
C VAL A 653 19.69 12.42 18.14
N ARG A 654 20.07 11.54 17.20
CA ARG A 654 21.20 11.73 16.28
C ARG A 654 20.81 12.17 14.88
N GLY A 655 19.55 11.95 14.51
CA GLY A 655 19.00 12.30 13.21
C GLY A 655 17.88 11.36 12.82
N ALA A 656 17.20 11.70 11.73
CA ALA A 656 16.15 10.88 11.15
C ALA A 656 16.31 10.78 9.62
N LYS A 657 15.83 9.67 9.07
CA LYS A 657 15.85 9.40 7.63
C LYS A 657 14.48 8.87 7.18
N ASP A 658 13.97 9.40 6.08
CA ASP A 658 12.89 8.80 5.30
C ASP A 658 13.45 7.56 4.58
N LEU A 659 12.93 6.38 4.92
CA LEU A 659 13.35 5.09 4.36
C LEU A 659 12.83 4.87 2.93
N HIS A 660 11.98 5.76 2.44
CA HIS A 660 11.34 5.71 1.13
C HIS A 660 11.71 6.87 0.21
N TYR A 661 12.63 7.73 0.66
CA TYR A 661 13.21 8.78 -0.16
C TYR A 661 13.99 8.19 -1.34
N LEU A 662 13.65 8.60 -2.57
CA LEU A 662 14.40 8.22 -3.76
C LEU A 662 15.27 9.40 -4.20
N ASN A 663 16.59 9.20 -4.21
CA ASN A 663 17.56 10.15 -4.75
C ASN A 663 17.50 10.26 -6.27
#